data_AF-A0A5A5T7Z4-F1
#
_entry.id   AF-A0A5A5T7Z4-F1
#
_cell.length_a   1.000
_cell.length_b   1.000
_cell.length_c   1.000
_cell.angle_alpha   90.00
_cell.angle_beta   90.00
_cell.angle_gamma   90.00
#
_symmetry.space_group_name_H-M   'P 1'
#
loop_
_entity.id
_entity.type
_entity.pdbx_description
1 polymer ?
#
loop_
_entity_poly.entity_id
_entity_poly.type
_entity_poly.pdbx_seq_one_letter_code
_entity_poly.pdbx_strand_id
1 'polypeptide(L)'
;MKAFLFPGQGSQQKGMGGTLFDEFPEITRAADDILGYSIKNLCLHDPQQNLGKTQFTQPALYTANALIYLKNLQENGHPPAYAAGHSLGEYNALLAAGAFDFATGLKLVKKRGELMSQATGGGMAAVLGLNVTQVLKVLRENALSEIDIANHNSSTQIVIAGPKSVIERAKEIFEQNGAHLYIPLNVSGAFHSRALAPAQQQFARFLQDFTFSAVSFPVISNVHALPYPEREIRENLIQQITHQVRWLDTIQYLLNQSDIEMLEIGPGNVLTKLNAQIRRDNKNLEKIKGDPASELANRKSEEQRHQPVPNGYITAQQLGDAQFKKDYGLTYAYITGAMFRGIASEKLVVKVARAGMLGFYGAGGLRLTKIEEAICFIQKELRNQEAYGMNLLHNPTNPTLEEQTVNLYLKYKVSIVEASAFMSITPALIIYRARGLKRAFNGEITIGNRIVAKVSRPEVAEAFLSPAPERLVGKLLQERKITQEEATLLSRIPMADDLSVEADSGGHTDLGVAYALMPAIVQLRDEMMKKYQYAKRVRVGAAGGIGTPAAASAAFILGADFIVTGSINQCTVEAGTSDIAKDLLQQANVQDTDYAPAGDMFELGARIQVLKKSLFFPARANKLYELYRHHNSLDEIDEKTKNMLQTKFFYRSFDDIYEELKSTYPPTEIEKAERNPKYKMVLIFKWYFHYSSRLALSGNTEHKVDYQIHCGPALGSFNQWVKETGLENWRNRHVDEIGIKLIQETATLLNQRILSLQGVRQEVQL
;
A
#
# COMPACT_ATOMS: atom_id res chain seq x y z
N MET A 1 -19.66 -16.49 -16.94
CA MET A 1 -18.26 -16.98 -17.06
C MET A 1 -18.11 -18.29 -16.32
N LYS A 2 -17.21 -19.20 -16.73
CA LYS A 2 -16.99 -20.48 -16.02
C LYS A 2 -15.69 -20.45 -15.22
N ALA A 3 -15.71 -21.00 -14.01
CA ALA A 3 -14.55 -21.30 -13.20
C ALA A 3 -14.45 -22.82 -12.99
N PHE A 4 -13.30 -23.40 -13.33
CA PHE A 4 -13.06 -24.83 -13.12
C PHE A 4 -12.36 -25.06 -11.79
N LEU A 5 -12.92 -25.95 -10.97
CA LEU A 5 -12.46 -26.24 -9.63
C LEU A 5 -11.97 -27.68 -9.54
N PHE A 6 -10.70 -27.86 -9.20
CA PHE A 6 -10.08 -29.18 -9.18
C PHE A 6 -10.00 -29.73 -7.74
N PRO A 7 -10.57 -30.91 -7.44
CA PRO A 7 -10.53 -31.48 -6.11
C PRO A 7 -9.14 -32.03 -5.77
N GLY A 8 -8.83 -32.01 -4.46
CA GLY A 8 -7.63 -32.60 -3.89
C GLY A 8 -7.87 -33.93 -3.18
N GLN A 9 -6.93 -34.29 -2.30
CA GLN A 9 -7.03 -35.50 -1.48
C GLN A 9 -8.29 -35.47 -0.60
N GLY A 10 -9.03 -36.58 -0.60
CA GLY A 10 -10.39 -36.70 -0.06
C GLY A 10 -11.43 -37.06 -1.12
N SER A 11 -11.13 -36.82 -2.40
CA SER A 11 -12.00 -37.15 -3.54
C SER A 11 -11.67 -38.48 -4.23
N GLN A 12 -10.58 -39.16 -3.83
CA GLN A 12 -10.19 -40.42 -4.45
C GLN A 12 -11.18 -41.53 -4.10
N GLN A 13 -11.50 -42.35 -5.10
CA GLN A 13 -12.32 -43.54 -4.92
C GLN A 13 -11.92 -44.59 -5.94
N LYS A 14 -12.03 -45.86 -5.55
CA LYS A 14 -11.87 -46.98 -6.49
C LYS A 14 -12.91 -46.84 -7.61
N GLY A 15 -12.46 -46.99 -8.85
CA GLY A 15 -13.25 -46.77 -10.07
C GLY A 15 -13.16 -45.35 -10.63
N MET A 16 -12.47 -44.41 -9.97
CA MET A 16 -12.29 -43.06 -10.52
C MET A 16 -11.52 -43.08 -11.84
N GLY A 17 -11.84 -42.16 -12.75
CA GLY A 17 -11.28 -42.12 -14.10
C GLY A 17 -11.94 -43.10 -15.09
N GLY A 18 -12.53 -44.20 -14.63
CA GLY A 18 -13.39 -45.09 -15.45
C GLY A 18 -12.79 -45.44 -16.83
N THR A 19 -13.58 -45.23 -17.88
CA THR A 19 -13.19 -45.46 -19.29
C THR A 19 -12.17 -44.44 -19.80
N LEU A 20 -11.95 -43.32 -19.11
CA LEU A 20 -11.07 -42.25 -19.59
C LEU A 20 -9.62 -42.71 -19.75
N PHE A 21 -9.17 -43.69 -18.97
CA PHE A 21 -7.83 -44.26 -19.15
C PHE A 21 -7.66 -44.92 -20.53
N ASP A 22 -8.73 -45.51 -21.06
CA ASP A 22 -8.77 -46.14 -22.39
C ASP A 22 -9.02 -45.13 -23.51
N GLU A 23 -9.75 -44.06 -23.22
CA GLU A 23 -9.99 -42.95 -24.16
C GLU A 23 -8.74 -42.07 -24.37
N PHE A 24 -7.86 -41.99 -23.36
CA PHE A 24 -6.61 -41.23 -23.41
C PHE A 24 -5.38 -42.14 -23.20
N PRO A 25 -5.15 -43.13 -24.09
CA PRO A 25 -4.15 -44.18 -23.87
C PRO A 25 -2.72 -43.65 -23.80
N GLU A 26 -2.41 -42.57 -24.52
CA GLU A 26 -1.07 -41.97 -24.52
C GLU A 26 -0.74 -41.27 -23.20
N ILE A 27 -1.72 -40.59 -22.58
CA ILE A 27 -1.55 -39.95 -21.27
C ILE A 27 -1.47 -41.02 -20.18
N THR A 28 -2.30 -42.06 -20.27
CA THR A 28 -2.25 -43.21 -19.36
C THR A 28 -0.89 -43.90 -19.43
N ARG A 29 -0.35 -44.15 -20.64
CA ARG A 29 0.98 -44.76 -20.81
C ARG A 29 2.08 -43.87 -20.26
N ALA A 30 2.07 -42.57 -20.56
CA ALA A 30 3.04 -41.63 -20.01
C ALA A 30 2.99 -41.57 -18.48
N ALA A 31 1.79 -41.67 -17.89
CA ALA A 31 1.63 -41.75 -16.45
C ALA A 31 2.25 -43.04 -15.88
N ASP A 32 1.98 -44.19 -16.51
CA ASP A 32 2.55 -45.48 -16.11
C ASP A 32 4.09 -45.46 -16.16
N ASP A 33 4.66 -44.89 -17.22
CA ASP A 33 6.11 -44.74 -17.41
C ASP A 33 6.74 -43.84 -16.33
N ILE A 34 6.10 -42.71 -16.00
CA ILE A 34 6.59 -41.79 -14.97
C ILE A 34 6.46 -42.39 -13.57
N LEU A 35 5.39 -43.14 -13.31
CA LEU A 35 5.06 -43.66 -11.99
C LEU A 35 5.79 -44.97 -11.68
N GLY A 36 6.01 -45.81 -12.69
CA GLY A 36 6.58 -47.15 -12.58
C GLY A 36 5.55 -48.22 -12.20
N TYR A 37 4.26 -47.91 -12.30
CA TYR A 37 3.14 -48.81 -12.04
C TYR A 37 1.91 -48.38 -12.83
N SER A 38 0.97 -49.29 -13.05
CA SER A 38 -0.25 -48.94 -13.80
C SER A 38 -1.19 -48.03 -13.00
N ILE A 39 -1.33 -46.78 -13.42
CA ILE A 39 -2.24 -45.79 -12.82
C ILE A 39 -3.70 -46.20 -13.02
N LYS A 40 -4.01 -46.79 -14.17
CA LYS A 40 -5.34 -47.35 -14.45
C LYS A 40 -5.67 -48.47 -13.46
N ASN A 41 -4.76 -49.42 -13.25
CA ASN A 41 -5.01 -50.54 -12.34
C ASN A 41 -5.13 -50.06 -10.88
N LEU A 42 -4.31 -49.08 -10.47
CA LEU A 42 -4.42 -48.44 -9.15
C LEU A 42 -5.80 -47.78 -8.95
N CYS A 43 -6.25 -46.98 -9.93
CA CYS A 43 -7.50 -46.23 -9.82
C CYS A 43 -8.75 -47.13 -9.92
N LEU A 44 -8.76 -48.13 -10.81
CA LEU A 44 -9.95 -48.95 -11.08
C LEU A 44 -10.08 -50.16 -10.15
N HIS A 45 -8.97 -50.82 -9.83
CA HIS A 45 -9.00 -52.09 -9.11
C HIS A 45 -8.39 -52.01 -7.70
N ASP A 46 -7.38 -51.16 -7.51
CA ASP A 46 -6.61 -50.99 -6.27
C ASP A 46 -6.29 -52.33 -5.54
N PRO A 47 -5.69 -53.32 -6.23
CA PRO A 47 -5.56 -54.68 -5.71
C PRO A 47 -4.69 -54.77 -4.44
N GLN A 48 -3.80 -53.79 -4.24
CA GLN A 48 -2.89 -53.71 -3.11
C GLN A 48 -3.35 -52.72 -2.03
N GLN A 49 -4.54 -52.13 -2.17
CA GLN A 49 -5.08 -51.11 -1.26
C GLN A 49 -4.12 -49.92 -1.07
N ASN A 50 -3.46 -49.50 -2.16
CA ASN A 50 -2.48 -48.43 -2.16
C ASN A 50 -3.13 -47.07 -2.42
N LEU A 51 -4.34 -46.99 -2.98
CA LEU A 51 -4.97 -45.71 -3.36
C LEU A 51 -5.16 -44.76 -2.18
N GLY A 52 -5.25 -45.27 -0.95
CA GLY A 52 -5.35 -44.46 0.27
C GLY A 52 -4.01 -43.90 0.80
N LYS A 53 -2.86 -44.33 0.24
CA LYS A 53 -1.53 -43.87 0.67
C LYS A 53 -1.15 -42.61 -0.11
N THR A 54 -0.78 -41.52 0.58
CA THR A 54 -0.57 -40.19 -0.03
C THR A 54 0.36 -40.19 -1.25
N GLN A 55 1.44 -40.97 -1.27
CA GLN A 55 2.34 -41.03 -2.44
C GLN A 55 1.69 -41.63 -3.69
N PHE A 56 0.62 -42.40 -3.54
CA PHE A 56 -0.18 -42.97 -4.64
C PHE A 56 -1.44 -42.14 -4.90
N THR A 57 -2.09 -41.63 -3.83
CA THR A 57 -3.30 -40.82 -3.91
C THR A 57 -3.09 -39.56 -4.75
N GLN A 58 -2.00 -38.84 -4.53
CA GLN A 58 -1.78 -37.57 -5.20
C GLN A 58 -1.58 -37.73 -6.72
N PRO A 59 -0.69 -38.62 -7.22
CA PRO A 59 -0.59 -38.90 -8.65
C PRO A 59 -1.89 -39.42 -9.27
N ALA A 60 -2.63 -40.27 -8.56
CA ALA A 60 -3.88 -40.84 -9.02
C ALA A 60 -4.96 -39.76 -9.24
N LEU A 61 -5.12 -38.86 -8.27
CA LEU A 61 -6.05 -37.73 -8.38
C LEU A 61 -5.63 -36.73 -9.45
N TYR A 62 -4.34 -36.37 -9.53
CA TYR A 62 -3.86 -35.47 -10.57
C TYR A 62 -4.14 -36.03 -11.97
N THR A 63 -3.90 -37.34 -12.16
CA THR A 63 -4.17 -38.01 -13.44
C THR A 63 -5.65 -38.05 -13.75
N ALA A 64 -6.50 -38.49 -12.80
CA ALA A 64 -7.94 -38.54 -13.01
C ALA A 64 -8.55 -37.16 -13.31
N ASN A 65 -8.15 -36.13 -12.56
CA ASN A 65 -8.57 -34.74 -12.79
C ASN A 65 -8.17 -34.25 -14.19
N ALA A 66 -6.94 -34.55 -14.63
CA ALA A 66 -6.46 -34.16 -15.95
C ALA A 66 -7.25 -34.85 -17.07
N LEU A 67 -7.54 -36.15 -16.95
CA LEU A 67 -8.34 -36.87 -17.93
C LEU A 67 -9.79 -36.35 -18.02
N ILE A 68 -10.41 -36.05 -16.87
CA ILE A 68 -11.76 -35.47 -16.83
C ILE A 68 -11.76 -34.07 -17.45
N TYR A 69 -10.74 -33.27 -17.19
CA TYR A 69 -10.57 -31.96 -17.82
C TYR A 69 -10.44 -32.06 -19.35
N LEU A 70 -9.60 -32.97 -19.84
CA LEU A 70 -9.41 -33.17 -21.28
C LEU A 70 -10.69 -33.65 -21.97
N LYS A 71 -11.42 -34.57 -21.32
CA LYS A 71 -12.75 -34.99 -21.78
C LYS A 71 -13.72 -33.81 -21.85
N ASN A 72 -13.74 -32.99 -20.79
CA ASN A 72 -14.58 -31.80 -20.74
C ASN A 72 -14.25 -30.80 -21.86
N LEU A 73 -12.97 -30.59 -22.15
CA LEU A 73 -12.52 -29.75 -23.27
C LEU A 73 -12.94 -30.32 -24.62
N GLN A 74 -12.82 -31.65 -24.84
CA GLN A 74 -13.25 -32.29 -26.08
C GLN A 74 -14.75 -32.14 -26.32
N GLU A 75 -15.56 -32.22 -25.28
CA GLU A 75 -17.02 -32.16 -25.38
C GLU A 75 -17.59 -30.73 -25.43
N ASN A 76 -16.95 -29.79 -24.72
CA ASN A 76 -17.50 -28.44 -24.49
C ASN A 76 -16.69 -27.30 -25.12
N GLY A 77 -15.47 -27.58 -25.62
CA GLY A 77 -14.71 -26.72 -26.54
C GLY A 77 -14.13 -25.42 -25.99
N HIS A 78 -14.32 -25.09 -24.71
CA HIS A 78 -13.92 -23.78 -24.17
C HIS A 78 -13.12 -23.90 -22.85
N PRO A 79 -11.96 -23.24 -22.74
CA PRO A 79 -11.26 -23.10 -21.46
C PRO A 79 -12.08 -22.24 -20.48
N PRO A 80 -11.87 -22.39 -19.17
CA PRO A 80 -12.56 -21.56 -18.19
C PRO A 80 -11.99 -20.14 -18.17
N ALA A 81 -12.77 -19.20 -17.62
CA ALA A 81 -12.29 -17.84 -17.34
C ALA A 81 -11.38 -17.78 -16.10
N TYR A 82 -11.53 -18.75 -15.19
CA TYR A 82 -10.74 -18.89 -13.96
C TYR A 82 -10.53 -20.37 -13.64
N ALA A 83 -9.45 -20.71 -12.96
CA ALA A 83 -9.34 -22.00 -12.31
C ALA A 83 -8.86 -21.88 -10.87
N ALA A 84 -9.25 -22.84 -10.03
CA ALA A 84 -8.71 -23.01 -8.70
C ALA A 84 -8.67 -24.49 -8.37
N GLY A 85 -7.86 -24.89 -7.41
CA GLY A 85 -7.86 -26.28 -6.98
C GLY A 85 -7.51 -26.42 -5.52
N HIS A 86 -8.19 -27.34 -4.84
CA HIS A 86 -8.04 -27.52 -3.40
C HIS A 86 -6.80 -28.36 -3.12
N SER A 87 -5.81 -27.77 -2.43
CA SER A 87 -4.52 -28.40 -2.15
C SER A 87 -3.88 -28.95 -3.43
N LEU A 88 -3.79 -30.28 -3.57
CA LEU A 88 -3.30 -30.96 -4.77
C LEU A 88 -3.96 -30.48 -6.07
N GLY A 89 -5.26 -30.18 -6.04
CA GLY A 89 -5.99 -29.76 -7.24
C GLY A 89 -5.42 -28.50 -7.88
N GLU A 90 -4.67 -27.68 -7.14
CA GLU A 90 -4.00 -26.49 -7.68
C GLU A 90 -3.02 -26.82 -8.81
N TYR A 91 -2.39 -28.00 -8.76
CA TYR A 91 -1.53 -28.49 -9.85
C TYR A 91 -2.33 -28.78 -11.13
N ASN A 92 -3.59 -29.24 -11.00
CA ASN A 92 -4.47 -29.40 -12.15
C ASN A 92 -4.97 -28.06 -12.69
N ALA A 93 -5.21 -27.08 -11.82
CA ALA A 93 -5.56 -25.72 -12.24
C ALA A 93 -4.43 -25.07 -13.04
N LEU A 94 -3.18 -25.24 -12.59
CA LEU A 94 -1.98 -24.78 -13.29
C LEU A 94 -1.74 -25.54 -14.60
N LEU A 95 -1.97 -26.86 -14.64
CA LEU A 95 -1.96 -27.65 -15.88
C LEU A 95 -2.98 -27.10 -16.87
N ALA A 96 -4.22 -26.90 -16.45
CA ALA A 96 -5.30 -26.40 -17.30
C ALA A 96 -4.98 -25.00 -17.86
N ALA A 97 -4.31 -24.16 -17.08
CA ALA A 97 -3.89 -22.84 -17.50
C ALA A 97 -2.62 -22.84 -18.37
N GLY A 98 -1.96 -23.99 -18.56
CA GLY A 98 -0.78 -24.12 -19.40
C GLY A 98 0.54 -23.76 -18.72
N ALA A 99 0.61 -23.71 -17.39
CA ALA A 99 1.86 -23.43 -16.66
C ALA A 99 2.93 -24.51 -16.88
N PHE A 100 2.50 -25.75 -17.13
CA PHE A 100 3.35 -26.89 -17.45
C PHE A 100 2.54 -27.96 -18.19
N ASP A 101 3.22 -28.90 -18.85
CA ASP A 101 2.57 -30.06 -19.47
C ASP A 101 2.20 -31.16 -18.45
N PHE A 102 1.42 -32.14 -18.89
CA PHE A 102 0.94 -33.24 -18.04
C PHE A 102 2.10 -34.01 -17.38
N ALA A 103 3.12 -34.35 -18.16
CA ALA A 103 4.25 -35.15 -17.69
C ALA A 103 5.03 -34.42 -16.59
N THR A 104 5.27 -33.13 -16.77
CA THR A 104 5.91 -32.25 -15.80
C THR A 104 5.09 -32.17 -14.53
N GLY A 105 3.80 -31.83 -14.64
CA GLY A 105 2.93 -31.75 -13.47
C GLY A 105 2.82 -33.07 -12.71
N LEU A 106 2.79 -34.21 -13.40
CA LEU A 106 2.78 -35.53 -12.77
C LEU A 106 4.09 -35.81 -12.02
N LYS A 107 5.25 -35.43 -12.57
CA LYS A 107 6.55 -35.54 -11.86
C LYS A 107 6.56 -34.69 -10.58
N LEU A 108 6.06 -33.46 -10.66
CA LEU A 108 5.94 -32.57 -9.51
C LEU A 108 5.02 -33.17 -8.44
N VAL A 109 3.84 -33.64 -8.83
CA VAL A 109 2.87 -34.26 -7.92
C VAL A 109 3.39 -35.58 -7.33
N LYS A 110 4.07 -36.42 -8.12
CA LYS A 110 4.73 -37.63 -7.63
C LYS A 110 5.72 -37.29 -6.52
N LYS A 111 6.59 -36.30 -6.75
CA LYS A 111 7.59 -35.90 -5.76
C LYS A 111 6.94 -35.27 -4.52
N ARG A 112 5.92 -34.43 -4.70
CA ARG A 112 5.14 -33.84 -3.60
C ARG A 112 4.49 -34.93 -2.75
N GLY A 113 3.81 -35.90 -3.37
CA GLY A 113 3.18 -37.02 -2.69
C GLY A 113 4.17 -37.89 -1.92
N GLU A 114 5.33 -38.19 -2.53
CA GLU A 114 6.45 -38.89 -1.88
C GLU A 114 6.92 -38.14 -0.63
N LEU A 115 7.29 -36.86 -0.77
CA LEU A 115 7.83 -36.06 0.33
C LEU A 115 6.82 -35.84 1.46
N MET A 116 5.55 -35.60 1.12
CA MET A 116 4.49 -35.47 2.13
C MET A 116 4.22 -36.79 2.85
N SER A 117 4.30 -37.94 2.16
CA SER A 117 4.09 -39.26 2.78
C SER A 117 5.18 -39.63 3.79
N GLN A 118 6.38 -39.05 3.68
CA GLN A 118 7.48 -39.27 4.62
C GLN A 118 7.26 -38.59 5.97
N ALA A 119 6.38 -37.59 6.04
CA ALA A 119 6.00 -36.98 7.31
C ALA A 119 5.17 -37.96 8.13
N THR A 120 5.77 -38.49 9.19
CA THR A 120 5.16 -39.46 10.11
C THR A 120 4.90 -38.81 11.48
N GLY A 121 4.03 -39.41 12.29
CA GLY A 121 3.74 -38.94 13.66
C GLY A 121 2.79 -37.73 13.77
N GLY A 122 2.37 -37.16 12.65
CA GLY A 122 1.34 -36.12 12.58
C GLY A 122 -0.06 -36.68 12.30
N GLY A 123 -1.09 -35.86 12.51
CA GLY A 123 -2.46 -36.14 12.15
C GLY A 123 -3.20 -34.85 11.77
N MET A 124 -4.42 -35.01 11.25
CA MET A 124 -5.31 -33.91 10.91
C MET A 124 -6.74 -34.21 11.36
N ALA A 125 -7.52 -33.18 11.64
CA ALA A 125 -8.94 -33.32 11.94
C ALA A 125 -9.77 -32.17 11.37
N ALA A 126 -10.96 -32.48 10.89
CA ALA A 126 -11.96 -31.49 10.53
C ALA A 126 -12.80 -31.12 11.77
N VAL A 127 -12.82 -29.83 12.09
CA VAL A 127 -13.62 -29.21 13.14
C VAL A 127 -14.81 -28.52 12.48
N LEU A 128 -16.01 -29.00 12.76
CA LEU A 128 -17.26 -28.47 12.21
C LEU A 128 -18.03 -27.69 13.27
N GLY A 129 -18.69 -26.61 12.85
CA GLY A 129 -19.56 -25.78 13.70
C GLY A 129 -18.86 -24.60 14.35
N LEU A 130 -17.53 -24.52 14.27
CA LEU A 130 -16.74 -23.38 14.75
C LEU A 130 -16.13 -22.62 13.58
N ASN A 131 -16.13 -21.30 13.69
CA ASN A 131 -15.36 -20.44 12.78
C ASN A 131 -13.88 -20.39 13.18
N VAL A 132 -13.04 -19.87 12.28
CA VAL A 132 -11.57 -19.78 12.48
C VAL A 132 -11.18 -19.09 13.79
N THR A 133 -11.90 -18.02 14.17
CA THR A 133 -11.64 -17.26 15.39
C THR A 133 -11.94 -18.08 16.65
N GLN A 134 -13.03 -18.84 16.63
CA GLN A 134 -13.39 -19.76 17.71
C GLN A 134 -12.38 -20.91 17.80
N VAL A 135 -11.96 -21.49 16.67
CA VAL A 135 -10.93 -22.53 16.65
C VAL A 135 -9.62 -22.02 17.25
N LEU A 136 -9.16 -20.83 16.84
CA LEU A 136 -7.96 -20.19 17.41
C LEU A 136 -8.10 -19.89 18.90
N LYS A 137 -9.31 -19.53 19.37
CA LYS A 137 -9.60 -19.35 20.80
C LYS A 137 -9.42 -20.68 21.55
N VAL A 138 -10.05 -21.75 21.08
CA VAL A 138 -9.94 -23.09 21.69
C VAL A 138 -8.49 -23.56 21.75
N LEU A 139 -7.73 -23.37 20.67
CA LEU A 139 -6.31 -23.74 20.64
C LEU A 139 -5.49 -22.97 21.68
N ARG A 140 -5.72 -21.66 21.83
CA ARG A 140 -5.00 -20.81 22.79
C ARG A 140 -5.37 -21.14 24.23
N GLU A 141 -6.66 -21.23 24.54
CA GLU A 141 -7.15 -21.43 25.91
C GLU A 141 -6.80 -22.81 26.48
N ASN A 142 -6.57 -23.80 25.61
CA ASN A 142 -6.24 -25.16 26.01
C ASN A 142 -4.77 -25.53 25.76
N ALA A 143 -3.91 -24.53 25.52
CA ALA A 143 -2.47 -24.70 25.30
C ALA A 143 -2.10 -25.70 24.18
N LEU A 144 -2.91 -25.76 23.12
CA LEU A 144 -2.69 -26.63 21.95
C LEU A 144 -1.83 -25.92 20.88
N SER A 145 -0.70 -25.34 21.27
CA SER A 145 0.17 -24.54 20.40
C SER A 145 0.90 -25.34 19.31
N GLU A 146 0.90 -26.67 19.44
CA GLU A 146 1.47 -27.61 18.46
C GLU A 146 0.52 -27.90 17.27
N ILE A 147 -0.70 -27.36 17.31
CA ILE A 147 -1.68 -27.50 16.24
C ILE A 147 -1.69 -26.24 15.36
N ASP A 148 -1.52 -26.44 14.05
CA ASP A 148 -1.71 -25.43 13.02
C ASP A 148 -3.08 -25.57 12.35
N ILE A 149 -3.57 -24.49 11.74
CA ILE A 149 -4.74 -24.54 10.85
C ILE A 149 -4.25 -24.91 9.45
N ALA A 150 -4.67 -26.07 8.96
CA ALA A 150 -4.27 -26.59 7.66
C ALA A 150 -5.21 -26.16 6.53
N ASN A 151 -6.51 -26.07 6.79
CA ASN A 151 -7.48 -25.62 5.78
C ASN A 151 -8.57 -24.74 6.38
N HIS A 152 -8.89 -23.65 5.69
CA HIS A 152 -10.08 -22.85 5.93
C HIS A 152 -11.12 -23.20 4.85
N ASN A 153 -11.84 -24.31 5.05
CA ASN A 153 -12.70 -24.90 4.01
C ASN A 153 -14.03 -24.16 3.85
N SER A 154 -14.68 -23.77 4.94
CA SER A 154 -15.87 -22.92 4.93
C SER A 154 -15.92 -22.07 6.20
N SER A 155 -16.97 -21.25 6.35
CA SER A 155 -17.16 -20.42 7.56
C SER A 155 -17.22 -21.22 8.87
N THR A 156 -17.54 -22.51 8.79
CA THR A 156 -17.76 -23.41 9.93
C THR A 156 -17.09 -24.78 9.76
N GLN A 157 -16.23 -24.95 8.75
CA GLN A 157 -15.44 -26.17 8.57
C GLN A 157 -13.97 -25.79 8.47
N ILE A 158 -13.22 -26.07 9.53
CA ILE A 158 -11.79 -25.80 9.65
C ILE A 158 -11.05 -27.14 9.77
N VAL A 159 -9.94 -27.31 9.06
CA VAL A 159 -9.07 -28.47 9.26
C VAL A 159 -7.85 -28.03 10.03
N ILE A 160 -7.55 -28.76 11.09
CA ILE A 160 -6.38 -28.56 11.95
C ILE A 160 -5.38 -29.70 11.76
N ALA A 161 -4.10 -29.43 11.97
CA ALA A 161 -3.00 -30.37 11.77
C ALA A 161 -1.93 -30.21 12.85
N GLY A 162 -1.38 -31.32 13.36
CA GLY A 162 -0.38 -31.30 14.42
C GLY A 162 0.08 -32.71 14.79
N PRO A 163 0.83 -32.90 15.89
CA PRO A 163 1.20 -34.23 16.37
C PRO A 163 -0.04 -35.09 16.60
N LYS A 164 0.01 -36.36 16.19
CA LYS A 164 -1.16 -37.26 16.22
C LYS A 164 -1.79 -37.37 17.61
N SER A 165 -0.96 -37.51 18.64
CA SER A 165 -1.41 -37.57 20.04
C SER A 165 -2.07 -36.26 20.52
N VAL A 166 -1.69 -35.11 19.95
CA VAL A 166 -2.29 -33.81 20.28
C VAL A 166 -3.64 -33.66 19.56
N ILE A 167 -3.72 -34.07 18.28
CA ILE A 167 -4.97 -34.09 17.51
C ILE A 167 -6.01 -35.02 18.16
N GLU A 168 -5.60 -36.22 18.61
CA GLU A 168 -6.51 -37.15 19.30
C GLU A 168 -7.06 -36.58 20.60
N ARG A 169 -6.22 -35.96 21.43
CA ARG A 169 -6.64 -35.30 22.69
C ARG A 169 -7.48 -34.05 22.46
N ALA A 170 -7.28 -33.35 21.34
CA ALA A 170 -8.01 -32.13 21.02
C ALA A 170 -9.50 -32.39 20.78
N LYS A 171 -9.91 -33.63 20.46
CA LYS A 171 -11.31 -33.97 20.17
C LYS A 171 -12.27 -33.53 21.28
N GLU A 172 -12.05 -34.01 22.50
CA GLU A 172 -12.94 -33.70 23.64
C GLU A 172 -12.95 -32.20 23.96
N ILE A 173 -11.78 -31.56 23.84
CA ILE A 173 -11.62 -30.12 24.05
C ILE A 173 -12.47 -29.33 23.07
N PHE A 174 -12.41 -29.66 21.77
CA PHE A 174 -13.19 -28.97 20.75
C PHE A 174 -14.69 -29.22 20.89
N GLU A 175 -15.10 -30.47 21.18
CA GLU A 175 -16.52 -30.83 21.41
C GLU A 175 -17.09 -30.08 22.63
N GLN A 176 -16.34 -29.96 23.73
CA GLN A 176 -16.75 -29.18 24.91
C GLN A 176 -16.82 -27.67 24.64
N ASN A 177 -16.06 -27.17 23.66
CA ASN A 177 -16.03 -25.75 23.29
C ASN A 177 -16.91 -25.43 22.07
N GLY A 178 -17.93 -26.26 21.81
CA GLY A 178 -18.98 -25.95 20.84
C GLY A 178 -18.70 -26.39 19.41
N ALA A 179 -17.67 -27.21 19.16
CA ALA A 179 -17.58 -27.94 17.90
C ALA A 179 -18.75 -28.93 17.81
N HIS A 180 -19.51 -28.83 16.72
CA HIS A 180 -20.62 -29.73 16.46
C HIS A 180 -20.14 -31.14 16.15
N LEU A 181 -19.07 -31.25 15.36
CA LEU A 181 -18.42 -32.52 15.02
C LEU A 181 -16.91 -32.32 14.94
N TYR A 182 -16.17 -33.29 15.44
CA TYR A 182 -14.73 -33.39 15.30
C TYR A 182 -14.38 -34.72 14.61
N ILE A 183 -13.82 -34.64 13.40
CA ILE A 183 -13.60 -35.80 12.54
C ILE A 183 -12.11 -35.94 12.26
N PRO A 184 -11.40 -36.91 12.89
CA PRO A 184 -10.05 -37.26 12.50
C PRO A 184 -9.99 -37.67 11.02
N LEU A 185 -9.03 -37.13 10.30
CA LEU A 185 -8.84 -37.43 8.88
C LEU A 185 -7.85 -38.59 8.71
N ASN A 186 -8.16 -39.50 7.77
CA ASN A 186 -7.30 -40.63 7.46
C ASN A 186 -6.12 -40.18 6.58
N VAL A 187 -5.12 -39.58 7.22
CA VAL A 187 -3.87 -39.09 6.60
C VAL A 187 -2.66 -39.52 7.43
N SER A 188 -1.51 -39.67 6.77
CA SER A 188 -0.28 -40.16 7.43
C SER A 188 0.50 -39.08 8.17
N GLY A 189 0.20 -37.80 7.94
CA GLY A 189 0.94 -36.68 8.52
C GLY A 189 0.12 -35.40 8.65
N ALA A 190 0.72 -34.39 9.30
CA ALA A 190 0.13 -33.08 9.52
C ALA A 190 0.36 -32.16 8.30
N PHE A 191 -0.43 -32.33 7.24
CA PHE A 191 -0.24 -31.57 6.00
C PHE A 191 -0.63 -30.10 6.14
N HIS A 192 -0.03 -29.23 5.32
CA HIS A 192 -0.26 -27.77 5.36
C HIS A 192 0.04 -27.15 6.73
N SER A 193 1.11 -27.64 7.37
CA SER A 193 1.55 -27.20 8.70
C SER A 193 3.06 -27.07 8.76
N ARG A 194 3.57 -26.54 9.87
CA ARG A 194 5.01 -26.46 10.15
C ARG A 194 5.71 -27.82 10.11
N ALA A 195 4.98 -28.91 10.35
CA ALA A 195 5.53 -30.26 10.34
C ALA A 195 6.09 -30.69 8.95
N LEU A 196 5.67 -30.00 7.87
CA LEU A 196 6.17 -30.27 6.52
C LEU A 196 7.35 -29.41 6.08
N ALA A 197 7.96 -28.61 6.96
CA ALA A 197 9.14 -27.81 6.61
C ALA A 197 10.28 -28.63 5.95
N PRO A 198 10.62 -29.86 6.42
CA PRO A 198 11.63 -30.68 5.74
C PRO A 198 11.22 -31.11 4.32
N ALA A 199 9.92 -31.43 4.12
CA ALA A 199 9.38 -31.78 2.81
C ALA A 199 9.40 -30.57 1.86
N GLN A 200 9.06 -29.38 2.35
CA GLN A 200 9.14 -28.13 1.59
C GLN A 200 10.56 -27.84 1.10
N GLN A 201 11.58 -27.97 1.95
CA GLN A 201 12.97 -27.73 1.57
C GLN A 201 13.43 -28.71 0.47
N GLN A 202 13.07 -29.98 0.59
CA GLN A 202 13.39 -30.97 -0.43
C GLN A 202 12.65 -30.71 -1.74
N PHE A 203 11.38 -30.29 -1.67
CA PHE A 203 10.59 -29.95 -2.84
C PHE A 203 11.12 -28.69 -3.54
N ALA A 204 11.58 -27.69 -2.78
CA ALA A 204 12.21 -26.50 -3.34
C ALA A 204 13.46 -26.83 -4.17
N ARG A 205 14.31 -27.75 -3.68
CA ARG A 205 15.48 -28.24 -4.43
C ARG A 205 15.05 -28.96 -5.71
N PHE A 206 14.08 -29.87 -5.60
CA PHE A 206 13.56 -30.61 -6.76
C PHE A 206 12.96 -29.68 -7.82
N LEU A 207 12.31 -28.60 -7.40
CA LEU A 207 11.69 -27.66 -8.32
C LEU A 207 12.72 -26.92 -9.17
N GLN A 208 13.96 -26.72 -8.72
CA GLN A 208 14.99 -25.94 -9.44
C GLN A 208 15.17 -26.37 -10.90
N ASP A 209 14.99 -27.66 -11.19
CA ASP A 209 15.16 -28.26 -12.52
C ASP A 209 13.97 -28.05 -13.47
N PHE A 210 12.91 -27.37 -13.02
CA PHE A 210 11.69 -27.15 -13.79
C PHE A 210 11.51 -25.69 -14.15
N THR A 211 10.97 -25.41 -15.34
CA THR A 211 10.55 -24.08 -15.79
C THR A 211 9.05 -24.02 -15.95
N PHE A 212 8.47 -22.88 -15.62
CA PHE A 212 7.02 -22.65 -15.68
C PHE A 212 6.70 -21.63 -16.77
N SER A 213 5.68 -21.92 -17.55
CA SER A 213 5.12 -21.01 -18.55
C SER A 213 4.13 -20.04 -17.89
N ALA A 214 3.89 -18.90 -18.56
CA ALA A 214 2.82 -18.00 -18.17
C ALA A 214 1.45 -18.69 -18.30
N VAL A 215 0.55 -18.43 -17.36
CA VAL A 215 -0.81 -18.98 -17.36
C VAL A 215 -1.69 -18.25 -18.36
N SER A 216 -2.47 -19.00 -19.14
CA SER A 216 -3.37 -18.47 -20.18
C SER A 216 -4.67 -17.87 -19.62
N PHE A 217 -5.02 -18.21 -18.38
CA PHE A 217 -6.12 -17.62 -17.63
C PHE A 217 -5.79 -17.61 -16.12
N PRO A 218 -6.42 -16.73 -15.31
CA PRO A 218 -6.13 -16.63 -13.89
C PRO A 218 -6.37 -17.94 -13.13
N VAL A 219 -5.34 -18.38 -12.40
CA VAL A 219 -5.41 -19.46 -11.42
C VAL A 219 -5.38 -18.86 -10.02
N ILE A 220 -6.31 -19.22 -9.13
CA ILE A 220 -6.36 -18.68 -7.77
C ILE A 220 -5.49 -19.52 -6.83
N SER A 221 -4.50 -18.88 -6.18
CA SER A 221 -3.54 -19.53 -5.28
C SER A 221 -4.19 -19.98 -3.97
N ASN A 222 -3.82 -21.16 -3.45
CA ASN A 222 -4.27 -21.61 -2.13
C ASN A 222 -3.66 -20.80 -0.97
N VAL A 223 -2.46 -20.25 -1.16
CA VAL A 223 -1.71 -19.51 -0.12
C VAL A 223 -2.26 -18.09 0.03
N HIS A 224 -2.55 -17.43 -1.09
CA HIS A 224 -2.95 -16.02 -1.11
C HIS A 224 -4.44 -15.80 -1.36
N ALA A 225 -5.16 -16.80 -1.86
CA ALA A 225 -6.56 -16.68 -2.31
C ALA A 225 -6.77 -15.60 -3.40
N LEU A 226 -5.74 -15.36 -4.22
CA LEU A 226 -5.70 -14.38 -5.32
C LEU A 226 -5.08 -15.02 -6.56
N PRO A 227 -5.28 -14.45 -7.77
CA PRO A 227 -4.59 -14.91 -8.98
C PRO A 227 -3.07 -14.98 -8.80
N TYR A 228 -2.43 -16.01 -9.38
CA TYR A 228 -0.97 -16.09 -9.47
C TYR A 228 -0.40 -14.87 -10.21
N PRO A 229 0.59 -14.15 -9.66
CA PRO A 229 1.38 -13.20 -10.44
C PRO A 229 2.28 -13.97 -11.41
N GLU A 230 2.51 -13.43 -12.61
CA GLU A 230 3.10 -14.13 -13.77
C GLU A 230 4.48 -14.79 -13.55
N ARG A 231 5.17 -14.51 -12.43
CA ARG A 231 6.54 -14.97 -12.16
C ARG A 231 6.75 -15.73 -10.85
N GLU A 232 5.69 -16.04 -10.09
CA GLU A 232 5.85 -16.61 -8.73
C GLU A 232 5.27 -18.04 -8.59
N ILE A 233 5.08 -18.77 -9.69
CA ILE A 233 4.50 -20.13 -9.65
C ILE A 233 5.36 -21.06 -8.78
N ARG A 234 6.69 -21.01 -8.95
CA ARG A 234 7.61 -21.87 -8.23
C ARG A 234 7.55 -21.63 -6.72
N GLU A 235 7.70 -20.37 -6.31
CA GLU A 235 7.73 -19.95 -4.91
C GLU A 235 6.40 -20.30 -4.22
N ASN A 236 5.27 -20.07 -4.90
CA ASN A 236 3.95 -20.44 -4.40
C ASN A 236 3.80 -21.95 -4.20
N LEU A 237 4.24 -22.78 -5.15
CA LEU A 237 4.17 -24.24 -5.01
C LEU A 237 5.02 -24.77 -3.86
N ILE A 238 6.17 -24.12 -3.58
CA ILE A 238 7.01 -24.41 -2.41
C ILE A 238 6.26 -24.06 -1.13
N GLN A 239 5.73 -22.83 -1.05
CA GLN A 239 5.01 -22.34 0.13
C GLN A 239 3.76 -23.17 0.44
N GLN A 240 3.03 -23.61 -0.59
CA GLN A 240 1.79 -24.38 -0.49
C GLN A 240 1.93 -25.65 0.39
N ILE A 241 3.12 -26.25 0.48
CA ILE A 241 3.35 -27.46 1.29
C ILE A 241 3.14 -27.19 2.79
N THR A 242 3.58 -26.04 3.30
CA THR A 242 3.52 -25.71 4.73
C THR A 242 2.44 -24.72 5.10
N HIS A 243 1.90 -23.99 4.12
CA HIS A 243 0.89 -22.96 4.35
C HIS A 243 -0.53 -23.51 4.26
N GLN A 244 -1.42 -22.87 5.01
CA GLN A 244 -2.84 -23.19 5.04
C GLN A 244 -3.51 -23.04 3.67
N VAL A 245 -4.47 -23.91 3.37
CA VAL A 245 -5.33 -23.83 2.18
C VAL A 245 -6.50 -22.91 2.47
N ARG A 246 -6.50 -21.72 1.86
CA ARG A 246 -7.49 -20.65 2.08
C ARG A 246 -8.73 -20.78 1.19
N TRP A 247 -9.38 -21.95 1.22
CA TRP A 247 -10.47 -22.26 0.28
C TRP A 247 -11.70 -21.34 0.40
N LEU A 248 -12.12 -20.98 1.61
CA LEU A 248 -13.21 -20.02 1.81
C LEU A 248 -12.93 -18.71 1.07
N ASP A 249 -11.73 -18.18 1.24
CA ASP A 249 -11.30 -16.91 0.62
C ASP A 249 -11.22 -17.05 -0.90
N THR A 250 -10.71 -18.20 -1.41
CA THR A 250 -10.67 -18.53 -2.85
C THR A 250 -12.07 -18.49 -3.47
N ILE A 251 -13.05 -19.09 -2.80
CA ILE A 251 -14.44 -19.09 -3.29
C ILE A 251 -15.07 -17.71 -3.17
N GLN A 252 -14.79 -16.95 -2.12
CA GLN A 252 -15.25 -15.56 -2.00
C GLN A 252 -14.69 -14.67 -3.12
N TYR A 253 -13.42 -14.82 -3.49
CA TYR A 253 -12.84 -14.13 -4.64
C TYR A 253 -13.60 -14.43 -5.93
N LEU A 254 -13.89 -15.70 -6.19
CA LEU A 254 -14.65 -16.12 -7.38
C LEU A 254 -16.09 -15.57 -7.35
N LEU A 255 -16.78 -15.65 -6.20
CA LEU A 255 -18.14 -15.13 -6.06
C LEU A 255 -18.26 -13.61 -6.29
N ASN A 256 -17.17 -12.87 -6.11
CA ASN A 256 -17.12 -11.44 -6.41
C ASN A 256 -16.93 -11.14 -7.91
N GLN A 257 -16.71 -12.17 -8.75
CA GLN A 257 -16.69 -12.03 -10.21
C GLN A 257 -18.12 -12.10 -10.76
N SER A 258 -18.46 -11.18 -11.67
CA SER A 258 -19.79 -11.13 -12.28
C SER A 258 -20.16 -12.44 -12.99
N ASP A 259 -21.34 -12.97 -12.71
CA ASP A 259 -21.94 -14.12 -13.39
C ASP A 259 -21.02 -15.36 -13.48
N ILE A 260 -20.30 -15.69 -12.39
CA ILE A 260 -19.44 -16.88 -12.36
C ILE A 260 -20.21 -18.17 -12.02
N GLU A 261 -20.11 -19.12 -12.94
CA GLU A 261 -20.53 -20.51 -12.75
C GLU A 261 -19.31 -21.34 -12.36
N MET A 262 -19.37 -22.04 -11.23
CA MET A 262 -18.27 -22.86 -10.72
C MET A 262 -18.57 -24.33 -10.98
N LEU A 263 -17.67 -25.02 -11.69
CA LEU A 263 -17.79 -26.44 -12.05
C LEU A 263 -16.64 -27.23 -11.44
N GLU A 264 -16.97 -28.30 -10.71
CA GLU A 264 -15.95 -29.23 -10.19
C GLU A 264 -15.48 -30.17 -11.32
N ILE A 265 -14.18 -30.16 -11.60
CA ILE A 265 -13.52 -30.97 -12.61
C ILE A 265 -12.65 -32.01 -11.91
N GLY A 266 -13.25 -33.14 -11.60
CA GLY A 266 -12.57 -34.25 -10.91
C GLY A 266 -13.55 -35.30 -10.39
N PRO A 267 -13.07 -36.37 -9.75
CA PRO A 267 -13.91 -37.40 -9.20
C PRO A 267 -14.68 -36.90 -7.96
N GLY A 268 -15.91 -37.40 -7.80
CA GLY A 268 -16.73 -37.09 -6.63
C GLY A 268 -17.45 -35.74 -6.73
N ASN A 269 -17.80 -35.17 -5.57
CA ASN A 269 -18.53 -33.91 -5.46
C ASN A 269 -18.16 -33.12 -4.20
N VAL A 270 -16.91 -33.25 -3.76
CA VAL A 270 -16.44 -32.66 -2.50
C VAL A 270 -16.45 -31.15 -2.58
N LEU A 271 -15.90 -30.56 -3.65
CA LEU A 271 -15.88 -29.11 -3.82
C LEU A 271 -17.29 -28.56 -4.08
N THR A 272 -18.12 -29.29 -4.81
CA THR A 272 -19.52 -28.92 -5.07
C THR A 272 -20.29 -28.76 -3.75
N LYS A 273 -20.16 -29.75 -2.84
CA LYS A 273 -20.77 -29.69 -1.50
C LYS A 273 -20.18 -28.56 -0.65
N LEU A 274 -18.85 -28.42 -0.67
CA LEU A 274 -18.17 -27.39 0.13
C LEU A 274 -18.55 -25.98 -0.33
N ASN A 275 -18.61 -25.74 -1.64
CA ASN A 275 -18.99 -24.46 -2.22
C ASN A 275 -20.47 -24.15 -2.02
N ALA A 276 -21.34 -25.18 -2.06
CA ALA A 276 -22.75 -25.02 -1.71
C ALA A 276 -22.92 -24.58 -0.25
N GLN A 277 -22.08 -25.07 0.68
CA GLN A 277 -22.06 -24.58 2.06
C GLN A 277 -21.66 -23.10 2.12
N ILE A 278 -20.53 -22.73 1.50
CA ILE A 278 -20.04 -21.34 1.48
C ILE A 278 -21.09 -20.37 0.91
N ARG A 279 -21.75 -20.74 -0.19
CA ARG A 279 -22.82 -19.93 -0.80
C ARG A 279 -24.03 -19.76 0.13
N ARG A 280 -24.41 -20.80 0.88
CA ARG A 280 -25.50 -20.72 1.86
C ARG A 280 -25.14 -19.80 3.03
N ASP A 281 -23.91 -19.91 3.54
CA ASP A 281 -23.41 -19.09 4.64
C ASP A 281 -23.42 -17.59 4.26
N ASN A 282 -22.97 -17.25 3.05
CA ASN A 282 -23.00 -15.87 2.53
C ASN A 282 -24.44 -15.31 2.42
N LYS A 283 -25.39 -16.10 1.90
CA LYS A 283 -26.80 -15.68 1.81
C LYS A 283 -27.45 -15.47 3.18
N ASN A 284 -27.08 -16.27 4.18
CA ASN A 284 -27.59 -16.11 5.55
C ASN A 284 -27.03 -14.84 6.20
N LEU A 285 -25.76 -14.50 5.95
CA LEU A 285 -25.15 -13.24 6.40
C LEU A 285 -25.82 -12.01 5.76
N GLU A 286 -26.25 -12.11 4.50
CA GLU A 286 -27.02 -11.06 3.83
C GLU A 286 -28.45 -10.93 4.36
N LYS A 287 -29.12 -12.05 4.68
CA LYS A 287 -30.46 -12.05 5.30
C LYS A 287 -30.48 -11.44 6.70
N ILE A 288 -29.46 -11.70 7.52
CA ILE A 288 -29.36 -11.15 8.89
C ILE A 288 -29.18 -9.62 8.86
N LYS A 289 -28.55 -9.07 7.81
CA LYS A 289 -28.44 -7.62 7.60
C LYS A 289 -29.73 -6.95 7.10
N GLY A 290 -30.74 -7.73 6.70
CA GLY A 290 -31.99 -7.23 6.10
C GLY A 290 -33.24 -7.34 6.98
N ASP A 291 -33.12 -7.80 8.24
CA ASP A 291 -34.28 -7.99 9.13
C ASP A 291 -34.49 -6.79 10.09
N PRO A 292 -35.59 -6.02 9.98
CA PRO A 292 -35.85 -4.83 10.80
C PRO A 292 -36.01 -5.12 12.30
N ALA A 293 -36.23 -6.38 12.71
CA ALA A 293 -36.24 -6.75 14.12
C ALA A 293 -34.82 -6.75 14.77
N SER A 294 -33.76 -6.82 13.96
CA SER A 294 -32.37 -6.84 14.46
C SER A 294 -31.81 -5.45 14.81
N GLU A 295 -32.40 -4.37 14.28
CA GLU A 295 -31.97 -2.99 14.55
C GLU A 295 -32.28 -2.53 15.99
N LEU A 296 -33.30 -3.09 16.63
CA LEU A 296 -33.69 -2.73 18.01
C LEU A 296 -32.89 -3.50 19.08
N ALA A 297 -32.44 -4.72 18.79
CA ALA A 297 -31.67 -5.53 19.75
C ALA A 297 -30.18 -5.12 19.82
N ASN A 298 -29.63 -4.58 18.72
CA ASN A 298 -28.25 -4.11 18.66
C ASN A 298 -28.01 -2.87 19.54
N ARG A 299 -29.00 -1.96 19.68
CA ARG A 299 -28.85 -0.74 20.49
C ARG A 299 -28.68 -0.98 21.99
N LYS A 300 -29.15 -2.11 22.53
CA LYS A 300 -29.05 -2.42 23.97
C LYS A 300 -27.85 -3.30 24.34
N SER A 301 -27.18 -3.91 23.36
CA SER A 301 -26.00 -4.76 23.60
C SER A 301 -24.67 -4.04 23.31
N GLU A 302 -24.72 -2.84 22.72
CA GLU A 302 -23.55 -1.96 22.51
C GLU A 302 -23.06 -1.29 23.81
N GLU A 303 -23.93 -1.03 24.80
CA GLU A 303 -23.56 -0.35 26.04
C GLU A 303 -22.88 -1.25 27.10
N GLN A 304 -22.92 -2.59 26.96
CA GLN A 304 -22.33 -3.53 27.93
C GLN A 304 -21.08 -4.30 27.45
N ARG A 305 -20.60 -4.04 26.22
CA ARG A 305 -19.39 -4.69 25.67
C ARG A 305 -18.07 -3.93 25.90
N HIS A 306 -18.09 -2.89 26.74
CA HIS A 306 -16.90 -2.12 27.10
C HIS A 306 -16.07 -2.81 28.21
N GLN A 307 -15.52 -3.99 27.91
CA GLN A 307 -14.21 -4.43 28.41
C GLN A 307 -13.52 -5.26 27.32
N PRO A 308 -12.32 -4.89 26.83
CA PRO A 308 -11.75 -5.50 25.64
C PRO A 308 -10.86 -6.72 25.97
N VAL A 309 -11.19 -7.86 25.36
CA VAL A 309 -10.22 -8.93 25.05
C VAL A 309 -10.07 -8.97 23.52
N PRO A 310 -8.86 -8.89 22.95
CA PRO A 310 -8.64 -8.50 21.55
C PRO A 310 -8.91 -9.63 20.54
N ASN A 311 -9.88 -9.39 19.67
CA ASN A 311 -10.03 -10.06 18.37
C ASN A 311 -9.79 -9.01 17.28
N GLY A 312 -8.81 -9.18 16.40
CA GLY A 312 -8.69 -8.28 15.24
C GLY A 312 -7.35 -8.35 14.54
N TYR A 313 -7.27 -9.14 13.47
CA TYR A 313 -6.20 -9.01 12.50
C TYR A 313 -6.43 -7.72 11.70
N ILE A 314 -5.52 -6.76 11.77
CA ILE A 314 -5.58 -5.47 11.07
C ILE A 314 -5.26 -5.70 9.59
N THR A 315 -6.12 -5.26 8.68
CA THR A 315 -5.84 -5.24 7.23
C THR A 315 -5.34 -3.86 6.78
N ALA A 316 -4.72 -3.80 5.59
CA ALA A 316 -4.27 -2.56 4.98
C ALA A 316 -5.41 -1.52 4.83
N GLN A 317 -6.60 -1.98 4.43
CA GLN A 317 -7.78 -1.15 4.26
C GLN A 317 -8.40 -0.70 5.59
N GLN A 318 -8.07 -1.36 6.70
CA GLN A 318 -8.51 -0.97 8.05
C GLN A 318 -7.59 0.08 8.67
N LEU A 319 -6.34 0.21 8.22
CA LEU A 319 -5.43 1.23 8.74
C LEU A 319 -5.92 2.66 8.45
N GLY A 320 -5.72 3.53 9.44
CA GLY A 320 -6.17 4.92 9.43
C GLY A 320 -7.69 5.09 9.56
N ASP A 321 -8.13 6.34 9.49
CA ASP A 321 -9.51 6.74 9.72
C ASP A 321 -10.43 6.32 8.55
N ALA A 322 -11.53 5.64 8.88
CA ALA A 322 -12.48 5.18 7.86
C ALA A 322 -13.25 6.33 7.20
N GLN A 323 -13.52 7.41 7.93
CA GLN A 323 -14.21 8.58 7.41
C GLN A 323 -13.30 9.40 6.49
N PHE A 324 -11.98 9.42 6.71
CA PHE A 324 -10.99 9.95 5.75
C PHE A 324 -11.15 9.28 4.39
N LYS A 325 -11.05 7.94 4.37
CA LYS A 325 -11.19 7.14 3.15
C LYS A 325 -12.54 7.39 2.48
N LYS A 326 -13.63 7.45 3.24
CA LYS A 326 -14.96 7.75 2.70
C LYS A 326 -15.08 9.17 2.12
N ASP A 327 -14.58 10.17 2.83
CA ASP A 327 -14.71 11.59 2.43
C ASP A 327 -13.94 11.91 1.15
N TYR A 328 -12.83 11.19 0.91
CA TYR A 328 -11.96 11.34 -0.25
C TYR A 328 -12.10 10.22 -1.29
N GLY A 329 -12.99 9.23 -1.09
CA GLY A 329 -13.17 8.12 -2.04
C GLY A 329 -11.94 7.20 -2.19
N LEU A 330 -11.23 6.94 -1.09
CA LEU A 330 -9.97 6.20 -1.07
C LEU A 330 -10.15 4.76 -0.57
N THR A 331 -9.27 3.88 -1.02
CA THR A 331 -9.11 2.51 -0.48
C THR A 331 -8.17 2.50 0.73
N TYR A 332 -7.12 3.34 0.69
CA TYR A 332 -6.07 3.37 1.69
C TYR A 332 -5.96 4.77 2.32
N ALA A 333 -5.69 4.83 3.63
CA ALA A 333 -5.41 6.08 4.34
C ALA A 333 -3.97 6.55 4.08
N TYR A 334 -3.68 6.82 2.80
CA TYR A 334 -2.34 7.06 2.29
C TYR A 334 -2.34 8.24 1.30
N ILE A 335 -1.41 9.17 1.52
CA ILE A 335 -1.19 10.34 0.68
C ILE A 335 0.23 10.32 0.12
N THR A 336 0.38 10.72 -1.14
CA THR A 336 1.67 11.20 -1.69
C THR A 336 1.67 12.73 -1.65
N GLY A 337 2.56 13.29 -0.84
CA GLY A 337 2.68 14.74 -0.65
C GLY A 337 3.24 15.42 -1.89
N ALA A 338 2.97 16.71 -2.05
CA ALA A 338 3.47 17.45 -3.19
C ALA A 338 4.99 17.60 -3.16
N MET A 339 5.60 17.60 -4.35
CA MET A 339 7.03 17.83 -4.53
C MET A 339 7.24 18.93 -5.55
N PHE A 340 7.99 19.96 -5.14
CA PHE A 340 8.15 21.26 -5.81
C PHE A 340 8.45 21.16 -7.31
N ARG A 341 7.97 22.12 -8.11
CA ARG A 341 8.22 22.23 -9.57
C ARG A 341 7.79 21.01 -10.40
N GLY A 342 6.66 20.40 -10.05
CA GLY A 342 6.10 19.27 -10.80
C GLY A 342 6.87 17.95 -10.65
N ILE A 343 7.76 17.85 -9.65
CA ILE A 343 8.39 16.56 -9.30
C ILE A 343 7.31 15.54 -8.92
N ALA A 344 6.31 15.98 -8.15
CA ALA A 344 5.04 15.27 -8.04
C ALA A 344 4.24 15.57 -9.32
N SER A 345 4.51 14.78 -10.36
CA SER A 345 4.03 15.01 -11.71
C SER A 345 2.55 14.65 -11.87
N GLU A 346 1.95 15.09 -12.97
CA GLU A 346 0.61 14.71 -13.37
C GLU A 346 0.47 13.18 -13.55
N LYS A 347 1.51 12.49 -14.02
CA LYS A 347 1.54 11.02 -14.16
C LYS A 347 1.55 10.33 -12.81
N LEU A 348 2.34 10.86 -11.86
CA LEU A 348 2.41 10.34 -10.49
C LEU A 348 1.05 10.44 -9.81
N VAL A 349 0.41 11.61 -9.89
CA VAL A 349 -0.91 11.84 -9.30
C VAL A 349 -1.97 10.91 -9.90
N VAL A 350 -1.98 10.74 -11.23
CA VAL A 350 -2.92 9.81 -11.90
C VAL A 350 -2.73 8.37 -11.44
N LYS A 351 -1.46 7.92 -11.32
CA LYS A 351 -1.15 6.56 -10.87
C LYS A 351 -1.60 6.30 -9.43
N VAL A 352 -1.31 7.23 -8.52
CA VAL A 352 -1.73 7.17 -7.11
C VAL A 352 -3.25 7.16 -6.99
N ALA A 353 -3.95 8.02 -7.72
CA ALA A 353 -5.40 8.11 -7.71
C ALA A 353 -6.08 6.80 -8.15
N ARG A 354 -5.60 6.20 -9.25
CA ARG A 354 -6.11 4.90 -9.76
C ARG A 354 -5.90 3.75 -8.79
N ALA A 355 -4.91 3.84 -7.90
CA ALA A 355 -4.63 2.86 -6.86
C ALA A 355 -5.48 3.05 -5.59
N GLY A 356 -6.42 3.99 -5.58
CA GLY A 356 -7.27 4.28 -4.42
C GLY A 356 -6.54 5.01 -3.30
N MET A 357 -5.54 5.83 -3.64
CA MET A 357 -4.77 6.70 -2.74
C MET A 357 -4.88 8.16 -3.19
N LEU A 358 -4.50 9.13 -2.34
CA LEU A 358 -4.56 10.55 -2.70
C LEU A 358 -3.17 11.08 -3.07
N GLY A 359 -3.04 11.72 -4.23
CA GLY A 359 -1.81 12.38 -4.65
C GLY A 359 -1.97 13.87 -4.87
N PHE A 360 -0.97 14.65 -4.45
CA PHE A 360 -0.94 16.09 -4.65
C PHE A 360 0.06 16.50 -5.73
N TYR A 361 -0.42 17.20 -6.76
CA TYR A 361 0.46 17.74 -7.81
C TYR A 361 1.35 18.85 -7.26
N GLY A 362 2.62 18.82 -7.66
CA GLY A 362 3.67 19.76 -7.26
C GLY A 362 3.58 21.15 -7.91
N ALA A 363 2.51 21.90 -7.67
CA ALA A 363 2.28 23.19 -8.33
C ALA A 363 3.27 24.31 -7.91
N GLY A 364 3.85 24.22 -6.71
CA GLY A 364 4.78 25.21 -6.18
C GLY A 364 5.94 25.51 -7.15
N GLY A 365 6.18 26.80 -7.39
CA GLY A 365 7.27 27.27 -8.27
C GLY A 365 7.03 27.14 -9.77
N LEU A 366 5.85 26.70 -10.20
CA LEU A 366 5.44 26.66 -11.61
C LEU A 366 4.64 27.90 -12.01
N ARG A 367 4.65 28.21 -13.32
CA ARG A 367 3.77 29.24 -13.91
C ARG A 367 2.33 28.73 -13.98
N LEU A 368 1.35 29.64 -13.88
CA LEU A 368 -0.08 29.31 -13.93
C LEU A 368 -0.47 28.48 -15.17
N THR A 369 0.11 28.77 -16.32
CA THR A 369 -0.14 28.00 -17.55
C THR A 369 0.25 26.52 -17.42
N LYS A 370 1.37 26.23 -16.75
CA LYS A 370 1.79 24.84 -16.47
C LYS A 370 0.91 24.16 -15.44
N ILE A 371 0.40 24.91 -14.47
CA ILE A 371 -0.57 24.38 -13.50
C ILE A 371 -1.89 24.03 -14.22
N GLU A 372 -2.36 24.90 -15.13
CA GLU A 372 -3.57 24.67 -15.94
C GLU A 372 -3.43 23.45 -16.86
N GLU A 373 -2.29 23.30 -17.54
CA GLU A 373 -1.97 22.13 -18.36
C GLU A 373 -2.04 20.82 -17.54
N ALA A 374 -1.46 20.81 -16.33
CA ALA A 374 -1.48 19.65 -15.46
C ALA A 374 -2.89 19.30 -14.97
N ILE A 375 -3.71 20.28 -14.60
CA ILE A 375 -5.11 20.04 -14.21
C ILE A 375 -5.88 19.41 -15.36
N CYS A 376 -5.75 19.96 -16.57
CA CYS A 376 -6.40 19.43 -17.77
C CYS A 376 -5.97 17.98 -18.05
N PHE A 377 -4.68 17.66 -17.89
CA PHE A 377 -4.17 16.31 -18.06
C PHE A 377 -4.78 15.34 -17.03
N ILE A 378 -4.71 15.68 -15.74
CA ILE A 378 -5.19 14.80 -14.66
C ILE A 378 -6.69 14.53 -14.81
N GLN A 379 -7.49 15.56 -15.06
CA GLN A 379 -8.95 15.42 -15.24
C GLN A 379 -9.33 14.64 -16.50
N LYS A 380 -8.49 14.64 -17.53
CA LYS A 380 -8.70 13.83 -18.74
C LYS A 380 -8.46 12.33 -18.47
N GLU A 381 -7.50 12.03 -17.61
CA GLU A 381 -7.06 10.67 -17.29
C GLU A 381 -7.89 9.99 -16.19
N LEU A 382 -8.44 10.76 -15.23
CA LEU A 382 -9.28 10.25 -14.13
C LEU A 382 -10.76 10.38 -14.48
N ARG A 383 -11.38 9.27 -14.91
CA ARG A 383 -12.75 9.24 -15.44
C ARG A 383 -13.76 8.55 -14.52
N ASN A 384 -13.31 7.87 -13.48
CA ASN A 384 -14.15 7.07 -12.57
C ASN A 384 -14.27 7.73 -11.20
N GLN A 385 -14.26 9.07 -11.15
CA GLN A 385 -14.35 9.85 -9.91
C GLN A 385 -13.18 9.61 -8.93
N GLU A 386 -12.01 9.18 -9.43
CA GLU A 386 -10.82 9.05 -8.60
C GLU A 386 -10.41 10.42 -8.03
N ALA A 387 -10.04 10.45 -6.75
CA ALA A 387 -9.63 11.69 -6.09
C ALA A 387 -8.19 12.08 -6.41
N TYR A 388 -7.98 13.37 -6.66
CA TYR A 388 -6.66 13.97 -6.79
C TYR A 388 -6.66 15.34 -6.11
N GLY A 389 -5.48 15.82 -5.74
CA GLY A 389 -5.32 17.15 -5.16
C GLY A 389 -4.25 17.99 -5.85
N MET A 390 -4.31 19.29 -5.60
CA MET A 390 -3.31 20.26 -6.06
C MET A 390 -2.66 20.96 -4.87
N ASN A 391 -1.34 21.12 -4.90
CA ASN A 391 -0.64 21.89 -3.87
C ASN A 391 -0.92 23.39 -4.01
N LEU A 392 -1.33 24.05 -2.93
CA LEU A 392 -1.34 25.50 -2.81
C LEU A 392 -0.18 25.91 -1.89
N LEU A 393 0.87 26.48 -2.50
CA LEU A 393 2.04 26.96 -1.78
C LEU A 393 1.83 28.42 -1.37
N HIS A 394 1.93 28.71 -0.08
CA HIS A 394 1.88 30.09 0.41
C HIS A 394 3.09 30.89 -0.08
N ASN A 395 2.85 32.12 -0.54
CA ASN A 395 3.90 33.05 -0.94
C ASN A 395 3.67 34.43 -0.30
N PRO A 396 4.32 34.75 0.83
CA PRO A 396 4.08 36.00 1.55
C PRO A 396 4.54 37.23 0.75
N THR A 397 5.49 37.07 -0.17
CA THR A 397 6.01 38.16 -1.01
C THR A 397 5.15 38.41 -2.25
N ASN A 398 4.29 37.47 -2.63
CA ASN A 398 3.39 37.61 -3.78
C ASN A 398 2.00 37.00 -3.50
N PRO A 399 1.17 37.67 -2.67
CA PRO A 399 -0.18 37.21 -2.37
C PRO A 399 -1.10 37.11 -3.59
N THR A 400 -0.85 37.91 -4.62
CA THR A 400 -1.65 37.90 -5.86
C THR A 400 -1.52 36.59 -6.62
N LEU A 401 -0.33 35.96 -6.61
CA LEU A 401 -0.13 34.65 -7.23
C LEU A 401 -0.97 33.56 -6.54
N GLU A 402 -1.09 33.62 -5.21
CA GLU A 402 -1.93 32.70 -4.44
C GLU A 402 -3.41 32.85 -4.83
N GLU A 403 -3.90 34.09 -4.93
CA GLU A 403 -5.27 34.40 -5.39
C GLU A 403 -5.52 33.90 -6.82
N GLN A 404 -4.59 34.14 -7.75
CA GLN A 404 -4.69 33.65 -9.13
C GLN A 404 -4.71 32.12 -9.20
N THR A 405 -3.91 31.45 -8.36
CA THR A 405 -3.87 29.98 -8.29
C THR A 405 -5.18 29.43 -7.76
N VAL A 406 -5.76 30.03 -6.71
CA VAL A 406 -7.09 29.66 -6.20
C VAL A 406 -8.17 29.86 -7.27
N ASN A 407 -8.15 30.99 -7.98
CA ASN A 407 -9.11 31.24 -9.06
C ASN A 407 -9.00 30.20 -10.18
N LEU A 408 -7.79 29.76 -10.51
CA LEU A 408 -7.57 28.67 -11.47
C LEU A 408 -8.16 27.35 -10.95
N TYR A 409 -7.93 26.99 -9.68
CA TYR A 409 -8.51 25.78 -9.08
C TYR A 409 -10.03 25.80 -9.07
N LEU A 410 -10.64 26.94 -8.75
CA LEU A 410 -12.09 27.11 -8.78
C LEU A 410 -12.64 27.02 -10.21
N LYS A 411 -11.97 27.62 -11.20
CA LYS A 411 -12.33 27.55 -12.63
C LYS A 411 -12.42 26.08 -13.09
N TYR A 412 -11.46 25.25 -12.70
CA TYR A 412 -11.41 23.83 -13.07
C TYR A 412 -12.08 22.88 -12.08
N LYS A 413 -12.72 23.40 -11.02
CA LYS A 413 -13.39 22.59 -9.99
C LYS A 413 -12.45 21.59 -9.31
N VAL A 414 -11.21 21.99 -9.04
CA VAL A 414 -10.30 21.25 -8.17
C VAL A 414 -10.84 21.31 -6.75
N SER A 415 -11.32 20.16 -6.24
CA SER A 415 -12.04 20.06 -4.97
C SER A 415 -11.16 19.72 -3.76
N ILE A 416 -9.88 19.43 -3.96
CA ILE A 416 -8.96 19.06 -2.88
C ILE A 416 -7.64 19.82 -3.06
N VAL A 417 -7.18 20.52 -2.02
CA VAL A 417 -5.87 21.18 -2.01
C VAL A 417 -5.03 20.78 -0.80
N GLU A 418 -3.72 20.67 -1.02
CA GLU A 418 -2.73 20.62 0.06
C GLU A 418 -2.22 22.04 0.31
N ALA A 419 -2.56 22.63 1.45
CA ALA A 419 -2.08 23.96 1.84
C ALA A 419 -0.72 23.82 2.54
N SER A 420 0.34 24.39 1.95
CA SER A 420 1.72 24.24 2.44
C SER A 420 2.44 25.57 2.62
N ALA A 421 3.38 25.63 3.57
CA ALA A 421 4.16 26.82 3.96
C ALA A 421 3.33 28.00 4.51
N PHE A 422 2.06 27.77 4.89
CA PHE A 422 1.23 28.80 5.50
C PHE A 422 1.69 29.11 6.92
N MET A 423 1.84 30.39 7.22
CA MET A 423 2.09 30.88 8.59
C MET A 423 0.79 31.37 9.27
N SER A 424 -0.23 31.69 8.48
CA SER A 424 -1.54 32.16 8.91
C SER A 424 -2.56 31.97 7.80
N ILE A 425 -3.86 31.97 8.14
CA ILE A 425 -4.94 31.89 7.15
C ILE A 425 -4.97 33.15 6.26
N THR A 426 -5.04 32.94 4.94
CA THR A 426 -5.05 34.02 3.94
C THR A 426 -6.44 34.25 3.34
N PRO A 427 -6.70 35.44 2.76
CA PRO A 427 -7.94 35.71 2.04
C PRO A 427 -8.21 34.73 0.88
N ALA A 428 -7.18 34.34 0.11
CA ALA A 428 -7.34 33.43 -1.02
C ALA A 428 -7.78 32.03 -0.55
N LEU A 429 -7.20 31.52 0.54
CA LEU A 429 -7.59 30.25 1.12
C LEU A 429 -9.03 30.26 1.67
N ILE A 430 -9.45 31.36 2.30
CA ILE A 430 -10.84 31.54 2.75
C ILE A 430 -11.80 31.50 1.57
N ILE A 431 -11.48 32.18 0.46
CA ILE A 431 -12.30 32.15 -0.76
C ILE A 431 -12.39 30.71 -1.30
N TYR A 432 -11.27 29.99 -1.41
CA TYR A 432 -11.29 28.60 -1.84
C TYR A 432 -12.22 27.73 -0.99
N ARG A 433 -12.10 27.84 0.34
CA ARG A 433 -12.93 27.12 1.30
C ARG A 433 -14.41 27.48 1.16
N ALA A 434 -14.72 28.78 1.14
CA ALA A 434 -16.07 29.34 1.04
C ALA A 434 -16.85 28.81 -0.16
N ARG A 435 -16.22 28.81 -1.35
CA ARG A 435 -16.85 28.41 -2.62
C ARG A 435 -17.24 26.93 -2.68
N GLY A 436 -16.69 26.12 -1.78
CA GLY A 436 -17.06 24.72 -1.63
C GLY A 436 -18.24 24.49 -0.70
N LEU A 437 -18.71 25.49 0.05
CA LEU A 437 -19.71 25.29 1.10
C LEU A 437 -21.12 25.41 0.56
N LYS A 438 -21.97 24.46 0.95
CA LYS A 438 -23.41 24.52 0.71
C LYS A 438 -24.18 23.99 1.91
N ARG A 439 -25.37 24.52 2.15
CA ARG A 439 -26.32 23.96 3.12
C ARG A 439 -27.15 22.86 2.45
N ALA A 440 -27.14 21.66 3.03
CA ALA A 440 -28.01 20.57 2.60
C ALA A 440 -29.46 20.79 3.06
N PHE A 441 -30.41 20.07 2.46
CA PHE A 441 -31.84 20.16 2.81
C PHE A 441 -32.16 19.82 4.27
N ASN A 442 -31.36 18.95 4.90
CA ASN A 442 -31.46 18.60 6.31
C ASN A 442 -30.81 19.64 7.26
N GLY A 443 -30.27 20.75 6.71
CA GLY A 443 -29.61 21.80 7.46
C GLY A 443 -28.12 21.59 7.72
N GLU A 444 -27.56 20.42 7.38
CA GLU A 444 -26.13 20.12 7.53
C GLU A 444 -25.26 20.90 6.53
N ILE A 445 -24.00 21.13 6.89
CA ILE A 445 -23.03 21.80 6.02
C ILE A 445 -22.33 20.74 5.16
N THR A 446 -22.44 20.89 3.85
CA THR A 446 -21.67 20.09 2.88
C THR A 446 -20.42 20.85 2.47
N ILE A 447 -19.31 20.13 2.42
CA ILE A 447 -17.99 20.67 2.12
C ILE A 447 -17.53 20.06 0.80
N GLY A 448 -17.60 20.85 -0.27
CA GLY A 448 -17.18 20.48 -1.62
C GLY A 448 -15.71 20.77 -1.93
N ASN A 449 -15.13 21.79 -1.30
CA ASN A 449 -13.70 22.14 -1.42
C ASN A 449 -12.99 21.81 -0.12
N ARG A 450 -12.16 20.78 -0.15
CA ARG A 450 -11.46 20.21 1.00
C ARG A 450 -10.02 20.70 1.07
N ILE A 451 -9.53 20.88 2.29
CA ILE A 451 -8.17 21.36 2.55
C ILE A 451 -7.46 20.35 3.47
N VAL A 452 -6.33 19.83 2.99
CA VAL A 452 -5.33 19.14 3.79
C VAL A 452 -4.22 20.14 4.11
N ALA A 453 -4.12 20.60 5.36
CA ALA A 453 -3.12 21.59 5.74
C ALA A 453 -1.85 20.89 6.24
N LYS A 454 -0.72 21.13 5.57
CA LYS A 454 0.58 20.59 5.99
C LYS A 454 1.24 21.54 6.98
N VAL A 455 1.46 21.08 8.21
CA VAL A 455 1.85 21.90 9.36
C VAL A 455 2.95 21.23 10.18
N SER A 456 3.86 22.03 10.72
CA SER A 456 4.97 21.58 11.58
C SER A 456 4.97 22.26 12.96
N ARG A 457 4.10 23.27 13.15
CA ARG A 457 4.07 24.11 14.37
C ARG A 457 2.65 24.18 14.95
N PRO A 458 2.48 24.05 16.29
CA PRO A 458 1.17 24.09 16.94
C PRO A 458 0.35 25.36 16.63
N GLU A 459 0.96 26.53 16.59
CA GLU A 459 0.26 27.79 16.33
C GLU A 459 -0.35 27.87 14.91
N VAL A 460 0.31 27.24 13.93
CA VAL A 460 -0.22 27.14 12.56
C VAL A 460 -1.34 26.10 12.52
N ALA A 461 -1.15 24.96 13.17
CA ALA A 461 -2.19 23.94 13.29
C ALA A 461 -3.47 24.50 13.94
N GLU A 462 -3.34 25.29 15.01
CA GLU A 462 -4.46 25.96 15.68
C GLU A 462 -5.23 26.88 14.71
N ALA A 463 -4.52 27.63 13.86
CA ALA A 463 -5.15 28.51 12.87
C ALA A 463 -5.98 27.73 11.84
N PHE A 464 -5.55 26.53 11.44
CA PHE A 464 -6.30 25.66 10.52
C PHE A 464 -7.42 24.88 11.20
N LEU A 465 -7.27 24.56 12.48
CA LEU A 465 -8.31 23.93 13.31
C LEU A 465 -9.41 24.92 13.70
N SER A 466 -9.13 26.22 13.65
CA SER A 466 -10.10 27.29 13.91
C SER A 466 -11.01 27.57 12.70
N PRO A 467 -12.17 28.20 12.91
CA PRO A 467 -12.94 28.79 11.81
C PRO A 467 -12.16 29.93 11.14
N ALA A 468 -12.63 30.34 9.96
CA ALA A 468 -12.04 31.48 9.25
C ALA A 468 -12.03 32.74 10.14
N PRO A 469 -10.90 33.49 10.24
CA PRO A 469 -10.82 34.67 11.09
C PRO A 469 -11.87 35.72 10.73
N GLU A 470 -12.70 36.11 11.71
CA GLU A 470 -13.84 37.02 11.49
C GLU A 470 -13.45 38.34 10.82
N ARG A 471 -12.29 38.90 11.18
CA ARG A 471 -11.76 40.12 10.55
C ARG A 471 -11.55 39.96 9.04
N LEU A 472 -11.01 38.82 8.61
CA LEU A 472 -10.77 38.55 7.19
C LEU A 472 -12.09 38.23 6.46
N VAL A 473 -12.98 37.46 7.08
CA VAL A 473 -14.32 37.17 6.56
C VAL A 473 -15.12 38.46 6.36
N GLY A 474 -15.12 39.36 7.35
CA GLY A 474 -15.80 40.65 7.27
C GLY A 474 -15.23 41.53 6.16
N LYS A 475 -13.91 41.57 5.99
CA LYS A 475 -13.27 42.28 4.87
C LYS A 475 -13.69 41.70 3.52
N LEU A 476 -13.65 40.37 3.36
CA LEU A 476 -14.05 39.70 2.13
C LEU A 476 -15.53 39.91 1.78
N LEU A 477 -16.40 39.97 2.79
CA LEU A 477 -17.81 40.27 2.64
C LEU A 477 -18.03 41.72 2.16
N GLN A 478 -17.34 42.69 2.75
CA GLN A 478 -17.37 44.09 2.34
C GLN A 478 -16.88 44.27 0.89
N GLU A 479 -15.82 43.54 0.51
CA GLU A 479 -15.29 43.51 -0.86
C GLU A 479 -16.15 42.67 -1.82
N ARG A 480 -17.26 42.07 -1.36
CA ARG A 480 -18.16 41.19 -2.12
C ARG A 480 -17.46 39.97 -2.73
N LYS A 481 -16.34 39.55 -2.14
CA LYS A 481 -15.59 38.35 -2.55
C LYS A 481 -16.21 37.05 -2.03
N ILE A 482 -17.05 37.11 -1.00
CA ILE A 482 -17.87 36.01 -0.48
C ILE A 482 -19.30 36.50 -0.18
N THR A 483 -20.26 35.58 -0.11
CA THR A 483 -21.65 35.88 0.27
C THR A 483 -21.86 35.86 1.78
N GLN A 484 -22.99 36.41 2.25
CA GLN A 484 -23.39 36.34 3.66
C GLN A 484 -23.60 34.89 4.13
N GLU A 485 -24.13 34.03 3.25
CA GLU A 485 -24.32 32.62 3.56
C GLU A 485 -22.96 31.90 3.70
N GLU A 486 -22.04 32.12 2.76
CA GLU A 486 -20.68 31.58 2.84
C GLU A 486 -19.97 32.01 4.13
N ALA A 487 -20.06 33.29 4.50
CA ALA A 487 -19.51 33.81 5.76
C ALA A 487 -20.10 33.12 7.00
N THR A 488 -21.40 32.84 6.98
CA THR A 488 -22.10 32.14 8.08
C THR A 488 -21.71 30.66 8.16
N LEU A 489 -21.47 30.00 7.03
CA LEU A 489 -21.03 28.61 7.00
C LEU A 489 -19.57 28.47 7.45
N LEU A 490 -18.71 29.42 7.04
CA LEU A 490 -17.29 29.45 7.43
C LEU A 490 -17.06 29.55 8.94
N SER A 491 -17.95 30.17 9.70
CA SER A 491 -17.82 30.27 11.16
C SER A 491 -18.17 28.97 11.90
N ARG A 492 -18.75 27.99 11.20
CA ARG A 492 -19.23 26.71 11.78
C ARG A 492 -18.39 25.50 11.40
N ILE A 493 -17.31 25.70 10.66
CA ILE A 493 -16.41 24.64 10.21
C ILE A 493 -14.95 25.05 10.46
N PRO A 494 -14.03 24.09 10.55
CA PRO A 494 -12.60 24.39 10.54
C PRO A 494 -12.14 24.83 9.14
N MET A 495 -11.06 25.60 9.10
CA MET A 495 -10.40 25.98 7.85
C MET A 495 -9.84 24.78 7.08
N ALA A 496 -9.36 23.75 7.76
CA ALA A 496 -8.95 22.48 7.15
C ALA A 496 -9.81 21.30 7.60
N ASP A 497 -10.05 20.34 6.71
CA ASP A 497 -10.69 19.06 7.05
C ASP A 497 -9.68 18.10 7.71
N ASP A 498 -8.41 18.26 7.34
CA ASP A 498 -7.34 17.35 7.67
C ASP A 498 -6.04 18.13 7.89
N LEU A 499 -5.27 17.74 8.89
CA LEU A 499 -3.91 18.20 9.11
C LEU A 499 -2.92 17.11 8.72
N SER A 500 -1.87 17.47 8.01
CA SER A 500 -0.69 16.63 7.78
C SER A 500 0.46 17.17 8.62
N VAL A 501 0.80 16.47 9.69
CA VAL A 501 1.87 16.89 10.61
C VAL A 501 3.21 16.50 10.02
N GLU A 502 3.96 17.49 9.57
CA GLU A 502 5.26 17.30 8.94
C GLU A 502 6.38 17.40 9.98
N ALA A 503 6.93 16.23 10.32
CA ALA A 503 8.17 16.08 11.07
C ALA A 503 9.39 16.33 10.16
N ASP A 504 10.55 15.79 10.51
CA ASP A 504 11.75 15.86 9.67
C ASP A 504 11.50 15.22 8.29
N SER A 505 11.66 16.02 7.24
CA SER A 505 11.27 15.69 5.87
C SER A 505 12.28 16.23 4.86
N GLY A 506 12.21 15.74 3.62
CA GLY A 506 13.00 16.27 2.50
C GLY A 506 12.43 17.60 2.01
N GLY A 507 13.31 18.54 1.64
CA GLY A 507 12.91 19.91 1.32
C GLY A 507 12.76 20.74 2.58
N HIS A 508 11.84 21.71 2.60
CA HIS A 508 11.62 22.56 3.77
C HIS A 508 11.21 21.74 4.99
N THR A 509 11.91 21.94 6.10
CA THR A 509 11.62 21.26 7.35
C THR A 509 12.11 22.06 8.55
N ASP A 510 11.36 21.97 9.65
CA ASP A 510 11.69 22.57 10.94
C ASP A 510 12.46 21.61 11.85
N LEU A 511 12.93 20.46 11.31
CA LEU A 511 13.63 19.42 12.07
C LEU A 511 12.76 18.78 13.17
N GLY A 512 11.44 18.77 12.93
CA GLY A 512 10.46 18.28 13.90
C GLY A 512 10.65 16.80 14.21
N VAL A 513 10.60 16.42 15.49
CA VAL A 513 10.64 15.01 15.90
C VAL A 513 9.23 14.46 15.96
N ALA A 514 8.90 13.50 15.10
CA ALA A 514 7.55 12.94 14.98
C ALA A 514 6.96 12.46 16.32
N TYR A 515 7.77 11.82 17.17
CA TYR A 515 7.36 11.32 18.48
C TYR A 515 6.92 12.42 19.47
N ALA A 516 7.42 13.64 19.31
CA ALA A 516 7.01 14.79 20.13
C ALA A 516 5.88 15.58 19.46
N LEU A 517 6.00 15.78 18.14
CA LEU A 517 5.11 16.66 17.39
C LEU A 517 3.73 16.03 17.16
N MET A 518 3.66 14.73 16.79
CA MET A 518 2.38 14.08 16.52
C MET A 518 1.43 14.11 17.73
N PRO A 519 1.83 13.64 18.94
CA PRO A 519 0.93 13.68 20.09
C PRO A 519 0.47 15.10 20.46
N ALA A 520 1.35 16.10 20.34
CA ALA A 520 1.02 17.48 20.63
C ALA A 520 -0.06 18.03 19.70
N ILE A 521 0.03 17.76 18.39
CA ILE A 521 -0.98 18.20 17.42
C ILE A 521 -2.29 17.40 17.55
N VAL A 522 -2.21 16.10 17.85
CA VAL A 522 -3.41 15.27 18.13
C VAL A 522 -4.17 15.82 19.33
N GLN A 523 -3.47 16.15 20.42
CA GLN A 523 -4.06 16.77 21.60
C GLN A 523 -4.68 18.13 21.27
N LEU A 524 -3.95 18.99 20.55
CA LEU A 524 -4.48 20.28 20.11
C LEU A 524 -5.75 20.11 19.26
N ARG A 525 -5.79 19.13 18.34
CA ARG A 525 -7.00 18.82 17.57
C ARG A 525 -8.16 18.48 18.50
N ASP A 526 -7.96 17.62 19.48
CA ASP A 526 -9.01 17.20 20.41
C ASP A 526 -9.54 18.40 21.24
N GLU A 527 -8.65 19.29 21.70
CA GLU A 527 -9.01 20.52 22.40
C GLU A 527 -9.85 21.47 21.52
N MET A 528 -9.45 21.63 20.25
CA MET A 528 -10.16 22.47 19.29
C MET A 528 -11.52 21.88 18.90
N MET A 529 -11.61 20.56 18.73
CA MET A 529 -12.87 19.85 18.51
C MET A 529 -13.85 20.04 19.68
N LYS A 530 -13.34 20.02 20.93
CA LYS A 530 -14.15 20.30 22.12
C LYS A 530 -14.60 21.76 22.19
N LYS A 531 -13.73 22.70 21.82
CA LYS A 531 -14.00 24.15 21.83
C LYS A 531 -15.07 24.54 20.81
N TYR A 532 -14.96 24.07 19.57
CA TYR A 532 -15.84 24.50 18.47
C TYR A 532 -16.99 23.53 18.18
N GLN A 533 -16.94 22.30 18.71
CA GLN A 533 -18.00 21.29 18.56
C GLN A 533 -18.40 21.04 17.10
N TYR A 534 -17.42 20.95 16.21
CA TYR A 534 -17.68 20.69 14.80
C TYR A 534 -18.39 19.35 14.60
N ALA A 535 -19.31 19.32 13.63
CA ALA A 535 -20.08 18.11 13.30
C ALA A 535 -19.19 16.96 12.79
N LYS A 536 -18.08 17.29 12.11
CA LYS A 536 -17.09 16.32 11.63
C LYS A 536 -15.77 16.53 12.37
N ARG A 537 -15.15 15.43 12.80
CA ARG A 537 -13.80 15.42 13.38
C ARG A 537 -12.77 15.83 12.31
N VAL A 538 -11.94 16.81 12.63
CA VAL A 538 -10.71 17.09 11.86
C VAL A 538 -9.74 15.96 12.08
N ARG A 539 -9.16 15.39 11.03
CA ARG A 539 -8.24 14.26 11.15
C ARG A 539 -6.79 14.73 11.07
N VAL A 540 -5.89 13.98 11.69
CA VAL A 540 -4.47 14.33 11.81
C VAL A 540 -3.65 13.17 11.25
N GLY A 541 -3.00 13.39 10.12
CA GLY A 541 -2.05 12.45 9.54
C GLY A 541 -0.60 12.79 9.86
N ALA A 542 0.29 11.86 9.56
CA ALA A 542 1.72 11.98 9.79
C ALA A 542 2.52 12.05 8.49
N ALA A 543 3.48 12.97 8.43
CA ALA A 543 4.43 13.16 7.33
C ALA A 543 5.85 13.32 7.89
N GLY A 544 6.86 13.02 7.06
CA GLY A 544 8.27 13.07 7.46
C GLY A 544 8.75 11.76 8.07
N GLY A 545 9.90 11.25 7.60
CA GLY A 545 10.49 9.99 8.07
C GLY A 545 9.81 8.68 7.63
N ILE A 546 8.68 8.73 6.90
CA ILE A 546 7.93 7.53 6.50
C ILE A 546 8.45 6.98 5.17
N GLY A 547 9.28 5.94 5.23
CA GLY A 547 9.76 5.19 4.07
C GLY A 547 9.69 3.67 4.20
N THR A 548 9.22 3.14 5.34
CA THR A 548 9.17 1.71 5.62
C THR A 548 7.90 1.33 6.39
N PRO A 549 7.52 0.04 6.38
CA PRO A 549 6.42 -0.46 7.20
C PRO A 549 6.57 -0.16 8.70
N ALA A 550 7.80 -0.17 9.23
CA ALA A 550 8.08 0.14 10.64
C ALA A 550 7.81 1.61 10.97
N ALA A 551 8.24 2.54 10.12
CA ALA A 551 7.98 3.97 10.30
C ALA A 551 6.48 4.29 10.19
N ALA A 552 5.79 3.70 9.22
CA ALA A 552 4.35 3.83 9.07
C ALA A 552 3.58 3.24 10.27
N SER A 553 4.02 2.08 10.78
CA SER A 553 3.45 1.47 11.99
C SER A 553 3.57 2.40 13.19
N ALA A 554 4.74 3.02 13.38
CA ALA A 554 4.96 4.00 14.45
C ALA A 554 4.04 5.22 14.31
N ALA A 555 3.84 5.73 13.09
CA ALA A 555 2.91 6.83 12.84
C ALA A 555 1.46 6.49 13.23
N PHE A 556 0.95 5.32 12.84
CA PHE A 556 -0.40 4.87 13.22
C PHE A 556 -0.52 4.67 14.74
N ILE A 557 0.51 4.12 15.40
CA ILE A 557 0.54 3.98 16.87
C ILE A 557 0.49 5.34 17.57
N LEU A 558 1.13 6.36 17.00
CA LEU A 558 1.07 7.74 17.50
C LEU A 558 -0.28 8.44 17.25
N GLY A 559 -1.25 7.75 16.65
CA GLY A 559 -2.61 8.27 16.42
C GLY A 559 -2.81 8.93 15.06
N ALA A 560 -1.95 8.64 14.07
CA ALA A 560 -2.15 9.15 12.72
C ALA A 560 -3.42 8.56 12.07
N ASP A 561 -4.31 9.43 11.61
CA ASP A 561 -5.52 9.07 10.87
C ASP A 561 -5.19 8.68 9.40
N PHE A 562 -4.05 9.11 8.87
CA PHE A 562 -3.49 8.73 7.56
C PHE A 562 -1.97 8.98 7.55
N ILE A 563 -1.26 8.42 6.58
CA ILE A 563 0.19 8.67 6.40
C ILE A 563 0.48 9.41 5.09
N VAL A 564 1.56 10.19 5.08
CA VAL A 564 2.02 10.94 3.92
C VAL A 564 3.47 10.60 3.61
N THR A 565 3.73 10.27 2.35
CA THR A 565 5.08 9.98 1.85
C THR A 565 5.53 11.05 0.85
N GLY A 566 6.84 11.28 0.78
CA GLY A 566 7.46 12.29 -0.09
C GLY A 566 8.74 11.78 -0.74
N SER A 567 9.84 11.71 0.02
CA SER A 567 11.16 11.38 -0.53
C SER A 567 11.24 10.06 -1.30
N ILE A 568 10.48 9.03 -0.87
CA ILE A 568 10.43 7.74 -1.60
C ILE A 568 9.76 7.90 -2.98
N ASN A 569 8.76 8.78 -3.09
CA ASN A 569 7.99 9.00 -4.31
C ASN A 569 8.78 9.75 -5.37
N GLN A 570 9.84 10.47 -4.98
CA GLN A 570 10.73 11.12 -5.94
C GLN A 570 11.61 10.11 -6.69
N CYS A 571 11.85 8.94 -6.10
CA CYS A 571 12.65 7.86 -6.68
C CYS A 571 11.76 6.81 -7.34
N THR A 572 10.82 7.27 -8.18
CA THR A 572 9.90 6.41 -8.95
C THR A 572 9.92 6.79 -10.42
N VAL A 573 9.42 5.90 -11.28
CA VAL A 573 9.38 6.18 -12.73
C VAL A 573 8.46 7.34 -13.05
N GLU A 574 7.38 7.54 -12.30
CA GLU A 574 6.40 8.60 -12.54
C GLU A 574 6.88 10.00 -12.13
N ALA A 575 7.84 10.11 -11.21
CA ALA A 575 8.29 11.40 -10.70
C ALA A 575 8.92 12.29 -11.79
N GLY A 576 8.57 13.58 -11.79
CA GLY A 576 9.02 14.62 -12.72
C GLY A 576 10.41 15.15 -12.42
N THR A 577 11.39 14.27 -12.28
CA THR A 577 12.82 14.61 -12.09
C THR A 577 13.69 13.78 -13.04
N SER A 578 14.95 14.17 -13.22
CA SER A 578 15.83 13.50 -14.18
C SER A 578 16.19 12.08 -13.74
N ASP A 579 16.44 11.21 -14.73
CA ASP A 579 16.92 9.84 -14.49
C ASP A 579 18.22 9.83 -13.68
N ILE A 580 19.11 10.81 -13.90
CA ILE A 580 20.36 10.95 -13.14
C ILE A 580 20.09 11.26 -11.66
N ALA A 581 19.10 12.11 -11.37
CA ALA A 581 18.69 12.36 -10.00
C ALA A 581 18.10 11.08 -9.37
N LYS A 582 17.31 10.30 -10.11
CA LYS A 582 16.77 9.01 -9.63
C LYS A 582 17.86 7.96 -9.41
N ASP A 583 18.87 7.91 -10.27
CA ASP A 583 20.05 7.05 -10.12
C ASP A 583 20.86 7.41 -8.86
N LEU A 584 20.93 8.69 -8.49
CA LEU A 584 21.54 9.12 -7.23
C LEU A 584 20.66 8.77 -6.02
N LEU A 585 19.35 9.00 -6.12
CA LEU A 585 18.38 8.76 -5.06
C LEU A 585 18.29 7.28 -4.66
N GLN A 586 18.33 6.34 -5.60
CA GLN A 586 18.29 4.91 -5.28
C GLN A 586 19.51 4.43 -4.48
N GLN A 587 20.63 5.17 -4.54
CA GLN A 587 21.87 4.85 -3.84
C GLN A 587 21.93 5.46 -2.43
N ALA A 588 20.97 6.29 -2.05
CA ALA A 588 20.96 6.96 -0.74
C ALA A 588 20.80 5.94 0.41
N ASN A 589 21.56 6.13 1.48
CA ASN A 589 21.36 5.47 2.78
C ASN A 589 20.77 6.47 3.79
N VAL A 590 20.39 6.01 4.99
CA VAL A 590 19.70 6.80 6.01
C VAL A 590 20.46 8.07 6.39
N GLN A 591 21.79 8.01 6.41
CA GLN A 591 22.68 9.12 6.80
C GLN A 591 23.21 9.93 5.60
N ASP A 592 22.68 9.70 4.39
CA ASP A 592 23.17 10.32 3.16
C ASP A 592 22.45 11.65 2.82
N THR A 593 21.77 12.26 3.79
CA THR A 593 21.17 13.60 3.71
C THR A 593 21.91 14.62 4.58
N ASP A 594 21.68 15.90 4.33
CA ASP A 594 22.19 17.01 5.12
C ASP A 594 21.24 18.22 5.05
N TYR A 595 21.42 19.16 5.97
CA TYR A 595 20.66 20.40 5.99
C TYR A 595 21.42 21.52 5.30
N ALA A 596 20.75 22.18 4.36
CA ALA A 596 21.25 23.34 3.63
C ALA A 596 20.33 24.55 3.88
N PRO A 597 20.82 25.79 3.71
CA PRO A 597 19.97 26.97 3.63
C PRO A 597 18.92 26.80 2.53
N ALA A 598 17.70 27.28 2.78
CA ALA A 598 16.70 27.44 1.75
C ALA A 598 17.06 28.62 0.84
N GLY A 599 16.82 28.48 -0.47
CA GLY A 599 17.08 29.58 -1.42
C GLY A 599 16.03 30.70 -1.26
N ASP A 600 14.79 30.31 -1.02
CA ASP A 600 13.74 31.17 -0.50
C ASP A 600 13.93 31.39 1.01
N MET A 601 13.60 32.59 1.49
CA MET A 601 13.83 32.98 2.90
C MET A 601 15.28 32.77 3.38
N PHE A 602 16.26 32.76 2.46
CA PHE A 602 17.69 32.60 2.74
C PHE A 602 18.17 33.54 3.85
N GLU A 603 17.73 34.80 3.82
CA GLU A 603 18.08 35.84 4.79
C GLU A 603 17.59 35.52 6.21
N LEU A 604 16.48 34.78 6.33
CA LEU A 604 15.88 34.36 7.59
C LEU A 604 16.52 33.08 8.15
N GLY A 605 17.43 32.45 7.40
CA GLY A 605 18.09 31.23 7.81
C GLY A 605 17.20 29.99 7.75
N ALA A 606 16.14 30.03 6.95
CA ALA A 606 15.31 28.85 6.66
C ALA A 606 16.16 27.70 6.13
N ARG A 607 15.76 26.47 6.44
CA ARG A 607 16.52 25.26 6.13
C ARG A 607 15.72 24.31 5.26
N ILE A 608 16.45 23.59 4.43
CA ILE A 608 15.95 22.45 3.65
C ILE A 608 16.82 21.23 3.92
N GLN A 609 16.24 20.04 3.84
CA GLN A 609 16.96 18.78 3.84
C GLN A 609 17.16 18.27 2.42
N VAL A 610 18.40 17.92 2.09
CA VAL A 610 18.83 17.54 0.73
C VAL A 610 19.73 16.31 0.75
N LEU A 611 19.82 15.62 -0.39
CA LEU A 611 20.80 14.56 -0.60
C LEU A 611 22.23 15.14 -0.55
N LYS A 612 23.13 14.52 0.22
CA LYS A 612 24.57 14.85 0.23
C LYS A 612 25.45 13.83 -0.48
N LYS A 613 25.00 12.57 -0.61
CA LYS A 613 25.82 11.52 -1.22
C LYS A 613 26.17 11.87 -2.66
N SER A 614 27.47 11.91 -2.95
CA SER A 614 28.03 12.24 -4.27
C SER A 614 27.72 13.66 -4.76
N LEU A 615 27.29 14.57 -3.87
CA LEU A 615 26.91 15.94 -4.19
C LEU A 615 27.64 16.93 -3.27
N PHE A 616 28.07 18.06 -3.83
CA PHE A 616 28.66 19.17 -3.08
C PHE A 616 27.65 20.25 -2.73
N PHE A 617 26.43 20.22 -3.29
CA PHE A 617 25.40 21.24 -3.05
C PHE A 617 25.22 21.60 -1.56
N PRO A 618 24.98 20.67 -0.61
CA PRO A 618 24.76 21.08 0.78
C PRO A 618 25.97 21.80 1.40
N ALA A 619 27.20 21.34 1.13
CA ALA A 619 28.41 22.01 1.61
C ALA A 619 28.58 23.40 0.99
N ARG A 620 28.35 23.52 -0.33
CA ARG A 620 28.44 24.78 -1.09
C ARG A 620 27.38 25.79 -0.62
N ALA A 621 26.14 25.36 -0.48
CA ALA A 621 25.03 26.18 0.00
C ALA A 621 25.29 26.70 1.43
N ASN A 622 25.77 25.85 2.34
CA ASN A 622 26.17 26.26 3.68
C ASN A 622 27.32 27.27 3.66
N LYS A 623 28.29 27.11 2.76
CA LYS A 623 29.39 28.08 2.62
C LYS A 623 28.89 29.46 2.16
N LEU A 624 27.96 29.52 1.21
CA LEU A 624 27.34 30.77 0.78
C LEU A 624 26.63 31.48 1.93
N TYR A 625 25.92 30.73 2.78
CA TYR A 625 25.23 31.29 3.94
C TYR A 625 26.18 31.74 5.05
N GLU A 626 27.26 30.99 5.30
CA GLU A 626 28.34 31.42 6.20
C GLU A 626 28.91 32.76 5.74
N LEU A 627 29.24 32.90 4.45
CA LEU A 627 29.77 34.14 3.89
C LEU A 627 28.76 35.29 4.01
N TYR A 628 27.48 35.04 3.71
CA TYR A 628 26.43 36.03 3.88
C TYR A 628 26.31 36.56 5.32
N ARG A 629 26.51 35.70 6.32
CA ARG A 629 26.45 36.09 7.73
C ARG A 629 27.65 36.92 8.18
N HIS A 630 28.84 36.61 7.65
CA HIS A 630 30.09 37.25 8.10
C HIS A 630 30.44 38.52 7.32
N HIS A 631 29.87 38.73 6.13
CA HIS A 631 30.16 39.88 5.27
C HIS A 631 28.91 40.72 4.99
N ASN A 632 29.11 42.01 4.74
CA ASN A 632 28.06 42.97 4.36
C ASN A 632 28.05 43.27 2.86
N SER A 633 29.05 42.82 2.10
CA SER A 633 29.09 42.94 0.64
C SER A 633 29.96 41.83 0.05
N LEU A 634 29.88 41.66 -1.28
CA LEU A 634 30.80 40.78 -2.01
C LEU A 634 32.25 41.28 -1.96
N ASP A 635 32.46 42.59 -1.79
CA ASP A 635 33.79 43.20 -1.80
C ASP A 635 34.60 42.85 -0.55
N GLU A 636 33.93 42.62 0.58
CA GLU A 636 34.53 42.23 1.86
C GLU A 636 35.03 40.77 1.91
N ILE A 637 34.64 39.94 0.94
CA ILE A 637 35.11 38.54 0.84
C ILE A 637 36.56 38.54 0.33
N ASP A 638 37.41 37.64 0.81
CA ASP A 638 38.79 37.58 0.31
C ASP A 638 38.87 37.09 -1.16
N GLU A 639 39.86 37.56 -1.92
CA GLU A 639 39.99 37.26 -3.36
C GLU A 639 40.12 35.77 -3.68
N LYS A 640 40.74 34.98 -2.79
CA LYS A 640 40.85 33.52 -2.98
C LYS A 640 39.46 32.89 -2.91
N THR A 641 38.63 33.29 -1.96
CA THR A 641 37.24 32.82 -1.83
C THR A 641 36.37 33.31 -2.99
N LYS A 642 36.46 34.59 -3.41
CA LYS A 642 35.71 35.09 -4.59
C LYS A 642 36.03 34.27 -5.85
N ASN A 643 37.32 34.02 -6.10
CA ASN A 643 37.76 33.22 -7.24
C ASN A 643 37.25 31.77 -7.16
N MET A 644 37.27 31.16 -5.97
CA MET A 644 36.69 29.83 -5.76
C MET A 644 35.19 29.81 -6.09
N LEU A 645 34.42 30.77 -5.57
CA LEU A 645 32.98 30.84 -5.82
C LEU A 645 32.69 30.95 -7.32
N GLN A 646 33.32 31.89 -8.02
CA GLN A 646 33.08 32.14 -9.44
C GLN A 646 33.47 30.94 -10.32
N THR A 647 34.56 30.23 -9.98
CA THR A 647 35.07 29.13 -10.81
C THR A 647 34.53 27.74 -10.44
N LYS A 648 34.13 27.53 -9.19
CA LYS A 648 33.73 26.20 -8.69
C LYS A 648 32.25 26.09 -8.31
N PHE A 649 31.56 27.19 -8.02
CA PHE A 649 30.14 27.15 -7.59
C PHE A 649 29.25 27.72 -8.70
N PHE A 650 29.61 28.92 -9.16
CA PHE A 650 28.81 29.69 -10.11
C PHE A 650 29.15 29.38 -11.57
N TYR A 651 30.40 28.96 -11.83
CA TYR A 651 30.96 28.74 -13.16
C TYR A 651 30.91 29.97 -14.07
N ARG A 652 30.72 31.15 -13.47
CA ARG A 652 30.52 32.47 -14.09
C ARG A 652 31.00 33.54 -13.12
N SER A 653 31.33 34.72 -13.66
CA SER A 653 31.65 35.86 -12.81
C SER A 653 30.40 36.38 -12.06
N PHE A 654 30.61 37.09 -10.96
CA PHE A 654 29.51 37.76 -10.25
C PHE A 654 28.81 38.80 -11.14
N ASP A 655 29.57 39.50 -11.98
CA ASP A 655 29.03 40.50 -12.89
C ASP A 655 28.12 39.86 -13.95
N ASP A 656 28.55 38.74 -14.56
CA ASP A 656 27.73 38.01 -15.53
C ASP A 656 26.40 37.53 -14.92
N ILE A 657 26.45 37.03 -13.68
CA ILE A 657 25.25 36.61 -12.96
C ILE A 657 24.36 37.80 -12.66
N TYR A 658 24.94 38.91 -12.22
CA TYR A 658 24.17 40.09 -11.88
C TYR A 658 23.49 40.72 -13.10
N GLU A 659 24.14 40.72 -14.26
CA GLU A 659 23.52 41.13 -15.53
C GLU A 659 22.35 40.22 -15.94
N GLU A 660 22.44 38.90 -15.73
CA GLU A 660 21.29 38.00 -15.92
C GLU A 660 20.14 38.37 -14.97
N LEU A 661 20.45 38.61 -13.69
CA LEU A 661 19.44 38.96 -12.68
C LEU A 661 18.71 40.27 -13.04
N LYS A 662 19.39 41.26 -13.61
CA LYS A 662 18.77 42.52 -14.08
C LYS A 662 17.67 42.30 -15.12
N SER A 663 17.81 41.27 -15.97
CA SER A 663 16.79 40.92 -16.97
C SER A 663 15.64 40.07 -16.43
N THR A 664 15.83 39.42 -15.27
CA THR A 664 14.88 38.45 -14.71
C THR A 664 14.04 39.02 -13.57
N TYR A 665 14.63 39.92 -12.77
CA TYR A 665 13.97 40.52 -11.61
C TYR A 665 13.27 41.85 -11.95
N PRO A 666 12.23 42.23 -11.22
CA PRO A 666 11.60 43.54 -11.36
C PRO A 666 12.63 44.68 -11.13
N PRO A 667 12.51 45.82 -11.84
CA PRO A 667 13.43 46.96 -11.67
C PRO A 667 13.57 47.42 -10.22
N THR A 668 12.50 47.37 -9.42
CA THR A 668 12.49 47.73 -8.01
C THR A 668 13.43 46.88 -7.15
N GLU A 669 13.59 45.59 -7.47
CA GLU A 669 14.50 44.69 -6.77
C GLU A 669 15.96 44.98 -7.12
N ILE A 670 16.22 45.34 -8.38
CA ILE A 670 17.54 45.75 -8.85
C ILE A 670 17.96 47.08 -8.23
N GLU A 671 17.08 48.07 -8.20
CA GLU A 671 17.33 49.36 -7.53
C GLU A 671 17.67 49.18 -6.05
N LYS A 672 16.97 48.27 -5.36
CA LYS A 672 17.27 47.91 -3.97
C LYS A 672 18.65 47.27 -3.84
N ALA A 673 19.03 46.40 -4.76
CA ALA A 673 20.34 45.75 -4.76
C ALA A 673 21.48 46.76 -4.99
N GLU A 674 21.32 47.73 -5.89
CA GLU A 674 22.34 48.77 -6.12
C GLU A 674 22.50 49.70 -4.90
N ARG A 675 21.44 49.89 -4.10
CA ARG A 675 21.50 50.69 -2.86
C ARG A 675 21.98 49.90 -1.64
N ASN A 676 21.95 48.57 -1.69
CA ASN A 676 22.27 47.71 -0.56
C ASN A 676 23.20 46.56 -1.01
N PRO A 677 24.53 46.70 -0.82
CA PRO A 677 25.51 45.69 -1.22
C PRO A 677 25.25 44.30 -0.63
N LYS A 678 24.69 44.23 0.59
CA LYS A 678 24.32 42.96 1.23
C LYS A 678 23.17 42.28 0.51
N TYR A 679 22.21 43.07 0.03
CA TYR A 679 21.11 42.56 -0.76
C TYR A 679 21.56 42.10 -2.15
N LYS A 680 22.47 42.83 -2.80
CA LYS A 680 23.10 42.40 -4.06
C LYS A 680 23.81 41.05 -3.91
N MET A 681 24.61 40.90 -2.84
CA MET A 681 25.25 39.63 -2.50
C MET A 681 24.24 38.48 -2.37
N VAL A 682 23.12 38.70 -1.67
CA VAL A 682 22.06 37.69 -1.53
C VAL A 682 21.44 37.31 -2.86
N LEU A 683 21.13 38.26 -3.75
CA LEU A 683 20.54 37.94 -5.05
C LEU A 683 21.47 37.06 -5.89
N ILE A 684 22.77 37.36 -5.88
CA ILE A 684 23.79 36.57 -6.57
C ILE A 684 23.91 35.18 -5.94
N PHE A 685 23.90 35.06 -4.61
CA PHE A 685 23.95 33.75 -3.94
C PHE A 685 22.68 32.93 -4.23
N LYS A 686 21.49 33.54 -4.23
CA LYS A 686 20.21 32.89 -4.55
C LYS A 686 20.18 32.31 -5.97
N TRP A 687 20.90 32.90 -6.91
CA TRP A 687 21.06 32.34 -8.26
C TRP A 687 21.58 30.89 -8.22
N TYR A 688 22.53 30.57 -7.34
CA TYR A 688 23.10 29.22 -7.22
C TYR A 688 22.04 28.17 -6.85
N PHE A 689 21.06 28.53 -6.00
CA PHE A 689 19.97 27.62 -5.62
C PHE A 689 19.03 27.36 -6.80
N HIS A 690 18.65 28.41 -7.53
CA HIS A 690 17.83 28.26 -8.74
C HIS A 690 18.55 27.46 -9.83
N TYR A 691 19.86 27.69 -9.99
CA TYR A 691 20.73 26.97 -10.90
C TYR A 691 20.80 25.47 -10.54
N SER A 692 21.18 25.16 -9.30
CA SER A 692 21.31 23.81 -8.76
C SER A 692 20.03 22.98 -8.88
N SER A 693 18.87 23.59 -8.59
CA SER A 693 17.56 22.96 -8.77
C SER A 693 17.25 22.69 -10.25
N ARG A 694 17.57 23.61 -11.17
CA ARG A 694 17.38 23.41 -12.61
C ARG A 694 18.23 22.27 -13.15
N LEU A 695 19.50 22.17 -12.71
CA LEU A 695 20.40 21.09 -13.11
C LEU A 695 19.83 19.71 -12.76
N ALA A 696 19.32 19.55 -11.54
CA ALA A 696 18.74 18.29 -11.07
C ALA A 696 17.49 17.89 -11.87
N LEU A 697 16.65 18.87 -12.22
CA LEU A 697 15.43 18.64 -13.02
C LEU A 697 15.75 18.31 -14.48
N SER A 698 16.72 19.01 -15.09
CA SER A 698 17.07 18.81 -16.51
C SER A 698 17.96 17.59 -16.76
N GLY A 699 18.66 17.09 -15.73
CA GLY A 699 19.62 15.99 -15.91
C GLY A 699 20.91 16.45 -16.60
N ASN A 700 21.30 17.71 -16.44
CA ASN A 700 22.57 18.20 -17.00
C ASN A 700 23.76 17.46 -16.36
N THR A 701 24.64 16.89 -17.18
CA THR A 701 25.75 16.04 -16.73
C THR A 701 27.01 16.82 -16.34
N GLU A 702 27.18 18.04 -16.86
CA GLU A 702 28.43 18.82 -16.69
C GLU A 702 28.67 19.20 -15.23
N HIS A 703 27.62 19.65 -14.51
CA HIS A 703 27.72 20.08 -13.12
C HIS A 703 26.86 19.22 -12.18
N LYS A 704 26.90 17.90 -12.37
CA LYS A 704 26.13 16.94 -11.56
C LYS A 704 26.33 17.11 -10.05
N VAL A 705 27.53 17.48 -9.61
CA VAL A 705 27.86 17.65 -8.18
C VAL A 705 27.07 18.78 -7.51
N ASP A 706 26.47 19.68 -8.28
CA ASP A 706 25.67 20.80 -7.80
C ASP A 706 24.17 20.52 -7.73
N TYR A 707 23.73 19.28 -7.98
CA TYR A 707 22.31 18.99 -7.93
C TYR A 707 21.73 19.30 -6.55
N GLN A 708 20.72 20.17 -6.52
CA GLN A 708 19.87 20.34 -5.35
C GLN A 708 18.73 19.33 -5.41
N ILE A 709 18.83 18.25 -4.64
CA ILE A 709 17.80 17.21 -4.56
C ILE A 709 17.22 17.19 -3.15
N HIS A 710 15.97 17.64 -3.00
CA HIS A 710 15.24 17.59 -1.73
C HIS A 710 15.01 16.14 -1.32
N CYS A 711 15.57 15.72 -0.18
CA CYS A 711 15.53 14.32 0.24
C CYS A 711 15.72 14.23 1.75
N GLY A 712 14.93 13.39 2.41
CA GLY A 712 15.06 13.05 3.82
C GLY A 712 15.47 11.60 4.04
N PRO A 713 15.78 11.21 5.29
CA PRO A 713 16.26 9.87 5.65
C PRO A 713 15.26 8.75 5.33
N ALA A 714 13.99 9.09 5.14
CA ALA A 714 12.94 8.18 4.70
C ALA A 714 13.34 7.39 3.44
N LEU A 715 13.96 8.04 2.44
CA LEU A 715 14.42 7.35 1.23
C LEU A 715 15.55 6.37 1.52
N GLY A 716 16.50 6.76 2.37
CA GLY A 716 17.57 5.87 2.79
C GLY A 716 17.03 4.61 3.47
N SER A 717 16.05 4.77 4.36
CA SER A 717 15.40 3.63 5.03
C SER A 717 14.60 2.75 4.06
N PHE A 718 13.93 3.36 3.08
CA PHE A 718 13.24 2.65 2.00
C PHE A 718 14.23 1.83 1.17
N ASN A 719 15.35 2.43 0.73
CA ASN A 719 16.37 1.74 -0.05
C ASN A 719 16.95 0.53 0.69
N GLN A 720 17.10 0.61 2.02
CA GLN A 720 17.53 -0.56 2.82
C GLN A 720 16.44 -1.63 2.91
N TRP A 721 15.17 -1.24 3.04
CA TRP A 721 14.04 -2.17 3.10
C TRP A 721 13.84 -2.94 1.78
N VAL A 722 14.08 -2.30 0.63
CA VAL A 722 13.90 -2.93 -0.69
C VAL A 722 15.18 -3.48 -1.31
N LYS A 723 16.29 -3.46 -0.58
CA LYS A 723 17.59 -3.97 -1.04
C LYS A 723 17.48 -5.45 -1.40
N GLU A 724 18.15 -5.87 -2.47
CA GLU A 724 18.15 -7.25 -2.99
C GLU A 724 16.77 -7.74 -3.47
N THR A 725 15.80 -6.83 -3.64
CA THR A 725 14.50 -7.10 -4.26
C THR A 725 14.43 -6.50 -5.67
N GLY A 726 13.38 -6.84 -6.43
CA GLY A 726 13.12 -6.21 -7.73
C GLY A 726 12.98 -4.68 -7.67
N LEU A 727 12.65 -4.12 -6.50
CA LEU A 727 12.49 -2.68 -6.28
C LEU A 727 13.82 -1.96 -5.99
N GLU A 728 14.96 -2.66 -5.91
CA GLU A 728 16.26 -2.02 -5.73
C GLU A 728 16.56 -1.02 -6.85
N ASN A 729 16.26 -1.40 -8.11
CA ASN A 729 16.37 -0.52 -9.27
C ASN A 729 15.17 0.43 -9.37
N TRP A 730 15.40 1.74 -9.40
CA TRP A 730 14.31 2.72 -9.48
C TRP A 730 13.44 2.59 -10.72
N ARG A 731 13.94 1.96 -11.79
CA ARG A 731 13.18 1.71 -13.01
C ARG A 731 12.02 0.72 -12.81
N ASN A 732 12.04 -0.03 -11.71
CA ASN A 732 10.94 -0.90 -11.29
C ASN A 732 10.11 -0.29 -10.15
N ARG A 733 10.41 0.95 -9.72
CA ARG A 733 9.71 1.63 -8.63
C ARG A 733 8.53 2.39 -9.19
N HIS A 734 7.36 1.78 -9.11
CA HIS A 734 6.07 2.42 -9.39
C HIS A 734 5.47 2.98 -8.09
N VAL A 735 5.04 4.24 -8.13
CA VAL A 735 4.54 4.96 -6.93
C VAL A 735 3.35 4.27 -6.26
N ASP A 736 2.45 3.69 -7.06
CA ASP A 736 1.27 2.95 -6.61
C ASP A 736 1.65 1.63 -5.93
N GLU A 737 2.55 0.86 -6.57
CA GLU A 737 3.01 -0.43 -6.04
C GLU A 737 3.77 -0.27 -4.72
N ILE A 738 4.62 0.76 -4.62
CA ILE A 738 5.32 1.09 -3.38
C ILE A 738 4.33 1.46 -2.27
N GLY A 739 3.34 2.30 -2.56
CA GLY A 739 2.32 2.70 -1.58
C GLY A 739 1.52 1.51 -1.06
N ILE A 740 1.06 0.64 -1.97
CA ILE A 740 0.31 -0.59 -1.63
C ILE A 740 1.17 -1.54 -0.79
N LYS A 741 2.40 -1.82 -1.22
CA LYS A 741 3.33 -2.70 -0.49
C LYS A 741 3.60 -2.17 0.93
N LEU A 742 3.88 -0.87 1.05
CA LEU A 742 4.18 -0.22 2.33
C LEU A 742 2.99 -0.36 3.30
N ILE A 743 1.76 -0.06 2.89
CA ILE A 743 0.60 -0.14 3.79
C ILE A 743 0.18 -1.58 4.13
N GLN A 744 0.35 -2.53 3.20
CA GLN A 744 0.10 -3.96 3.44
C GLN A 744 1.09 -4.55 4.45
N GLU A 745 2.38 -4.27 4.29
CA GLU A 745 3.39 -4.73 5.23
C GLU A 745 3.29 -3.99 6.57
N THR A 746 2.81 -2.74 6.59
CA THR A 746 2.51 -2.03 7.84
C THR A 746 1.46 -2.77 8.66
N ALA A 747 0.35 -3.18 8.01
CA ALA A 747 -0.70 -3.95 8.69
C ALA A 747 -0.16 -5.28 9.22
N THR A 748 0.62 -5.99 8.41
CA THR A 748 1.27 -7.25 8.79
C THR A 748 2.19 -7.07 10.00
N LEU A 749 3.04 -6.05 9.98
CA LEU A 749 3.98 -5.75 11.06
C LEU A 749 3.26 -5.36 12.35
N LEU A 750 2.20 -4.55 12.28
CA LEU A 750 1.40 -4.19 13.44
C LEU A 750 0.77 -5.42 14.09
N ASN A 751 0.20 -6.33 13.30
CA ASN A 751 -0.34 -7.59 13.82
C ASN A 751 0.73 -8.42 14.54
N GLN A 752 1.90 -8.58 13.94
CA GLN A 752 3.04 -9.29 14.55
C GLN A 752 3.47 -8.63 15.87
N ARG A 753 3.57 -7.30 15.90
CA ARG A 753 3.99 -6.54 17.09
C ARG A 753 2.97 -6.63 18.21
N ILE A 754 1.67 -6.53 17.92
CA ILE A 754 0.60 -6.68 18.90
C ILE A 754 0.65 -8.08 19.54
N LEU A 755 0.80 -9.13 18.72
CA LEU A 755 0.94 -10.50 19.20
C LEU A 755 2.20 -10.67 20.07
N SER A 756 3.33 -10.13 19.63
CA SER A 756 4.59 -10.17 20.39
C SER A 756 4.47 -9.47 21.75
N LEU A 757 3.80 -8.31 21.82
CA LEU A 757 3.58 -7.58 23.07
C LEU A 757 2.63 -8.31 24.02
N GLN A 758 1.76 -9.18 23.50
CA GLN A 758 0.89 -10.06 24.27
C GLN A 758 1.59 -11.35 24.73
N GLY A 759 2.91 -11.48 24.52
CA GLY A 759 3.69 -12.66 24.92
C GLY A 759 3.58 -13.84 23.97
N VAL A 760 2.92 -13.68 22.81
CA VAL A 760 2.89 -14.70 21.75
C VAL A 760 4.16 -14.55 20.92
N ARG A 761 5.21 -15.30 21.25
CA ARG A 761 6.43 -15.36 20.42
C ARG A 761 6.15 -16.13 19.14
N GLN A 762 6.12 -15.44 18.01
CA GLN A 762 6.41 -16.07 16.73
C GLN A 762 7.93 -16.13 16.57
N GLU A 763 8.48 -17.32 16.33
CA GLU A 763 9.85 -17.44 15.82
C GLU A 763 9.87 -16.77 14.45
N VAL A 764 10.49 -15.58 14.39
CA VAL A 764 10.70 -14.86 13.15
C VAL A 764 11.71 -15.65 12.33
N GLN A 765 11.26 -16.30 11.26
CA GLN A 765 12.16 -16.66 10.16
C GLN A 765 12.59 -15.34 9.50
N LEU A 766 13.83 -14.93 9.79
CA LEU A 766 14.53 -13.83 9.12
C LEU A 766 14.81 -14.18 7.66
#